data_AF-A0A6M0QCN5-F1
#
_entry.id   AF-A0A6M0QCN5-F1
#
_cell.length_a   1.000
_cell.length_b   1.000
_cell.length_c   1.000
_cell.angle_alpha   90.00
_cell.angle_beta   90.00
_cell.angle_gamma   90.00
#
_symmetry.space_group_name_H-M   'P 1'
#
loop_
_entity.id
_entity.type
_entity.pdbx_description
1 polymer ?
#
loop_
_entity_poly.entity_id
_entity_poly.type
_entity_poly.pdbx_seq_one_letter_code
_entity_poly.pdbx_strand_id
1 'polypeptide(L)'
;MTIKIKVKYLVYFLLVLFAALPLFAFFIQPKIELTLAQHELENNEETKARERIEGLLQSTSGNQRWEIIKDFMIEPTAIGHYHVYIGSSMTSMSHDRTSPLFTIEEIVPYLHEYILHAPLSGYIQSAAEILASHYTQNNQYEKADQALAAAQNRYGSSTYEFQNLLLKRVEFAERAGEPAKLQQIITFLKEQKLDDHLEVFSQITEVEVKEMLRNQQYEEAYNRLTKDIEKLEKEWDEQTFESDEEIENDTMFLHSSPFISELMSLRNHLEKTLNNGKINLTTIKGKVVKSNGEPLANVGVFLRDERTANMSPNPDDPFYTVTNQDGHYEFNGILPGSYQIQLGLTLHQVDGWTWPVEMDEWIDVKGETEIIENIEFRPLITTHSPVDFKVITTDSLTFEWSPVTDAEYYELSLQVEYDSGSMGVPFRGRIKQTSLGVPVEDLYAKSVGIVHGGDPIMETIQPESLLAFSNTNGRFSWYVTAYDKNGNLLTRSNGYRLNEETMEGIPVFYLKERAMTKADSLVMERDIEEALQQYKQNYESNPNDLHSLQMITRLIGLEQQDYEKGLNKALPYMLQLAELQPTEDTLFSVVSHYYDEQNWKEFNSWFKQYQMIVNGEPSTYVKSIYATALMKQGQLEEARNLFQQVMQEDASHRFVGNWIAVEVVLNGSYKEALHIAENYSERSYTHRDWKHIISNLEDEPIEEVKKSIQSFFEGSLELESIQNEDIATFIKALSEVK
;
A
#
# COMPACT_ATOMS: atom_id res chain seq x y z
N MET A 1 -51.36 -21.87 -53.67
CA MET A 1 -50.86 -23.16 -53.12
C MET A 1 -51.62 -23.42 -51.83
N THR A 2 -52.45 -24.46 -51.75
CA THR A 2 -53.29 -24.74 -50.57
C THR A 2 -52.62 -25.83 -49.72
N ILE A 3 -52.16 -25.47 -48.53
CA ILE A 3 -51.50 -26.41 -47.61
C ILE A 3 -52.59 -27.20 -46.86
N LYS A 4 -52.67 -28.51 -47.09
CA LYS A 4 -53.58 -29.41 -46.37
C LYS A 4 -52.84 -30.03 -45.17
N ILE A 5 -53.02 -29.48 -43.97
CA ILE A 5 -52.47 -30.04 -42.73
C ILE A 5 -53.40 -31.15 -42.21
N LYS A 6 -52.85 -32.34 -41.94
CA LYS A 6 -53.62 -33.41 -41.28
C LYS A 6 -53.86 -33.02 -39.81
N VAL A 7 -55.09 -33.17 -39.32
CA VAL A 7 -55.52 -32.80 -37.94
C VAL A 7 -54.55 -33.28 -36.86
N LYS A 8 -53.97 -34.48 -37.00
CA LYS A 8 -52.97 -35.01 -36.06
C LYS A 8 -51.73 -34.11 -35.89
N TYR A 9 -51.28 -33.45 -36.97
CA TYR A 9 -50.14 -32.53 -36.90
C TYR A 9 -50.50 -31.20 -36.26
N LEU A 10 -51.76 -30.75 -36.37
CA LEU A 10 -52.26 -29.58 -35.65
C LEU A 10 -52.31 -29.84 -34.14
N VAL A 11 -52.78 -31.03 -33.73
CA VAL A 11 -52.80 -31.44 -32.33
C VAL A 11 -51.39 -31.56 -31.77
N TYR A 12 -50.45 -32.18 -32.51
CA TYR A 12 -49.05 -32.23 -32.08
C TYR A 12 -48.41 -30.84 -31.99
N PHE A 13 -48.69 -29.95 -32.93
CA PHE A 13 -48.20 -28.57 -32.89
C PHE A 13 -48.72 -27.81 -31.67
N LEU A 14 -50.02 -27.92 -31.37
CA LEU A 14 -50.60 -27.30 -30.18
C LEU A 14 -50.02 -27.88 -28.89
N LEU A 15 -49.84 -29.20 -28.80
CA LEU A 15 -49.21 -29.83 -27.63
C LEU A 15 -47.76 -29.38 -27.44
N VAL A 16 -46.98 -29.28 -28.52
CA VAL A 16 -45.61 -28.74 -28.48
C VAL A 16 -45.62 -27.28 -28.05
N LEU A 17 -46.54 -26.46 -28.57
CA LEU A 17 -46.63 -25.04 -28.21
C LEU A 17 -47.05 -24.85 -26.74
N PHE A 18 -48.01 -25.65 -26.25
CA PHE A 18 -48.42 -25.65 -24.85
C PHE A 18 -47.35 -26.19 -23.91
N ALA A 19 -46.47 -27.10 -24.36
CA ALA A 19 -45.31 -27.53 -23.60
C ALA A 19 -44.15 -26.52 -23.67
N ALA A 20 -43.99 -25.84 -24.80
CA ALA A 20 -42.92 -24.87 -25.02
C ALA A 20 -43.17 -23.55 -24.27
N LEU A 21 -44.41 -23.10 -24.12
CA LEU A 21 -44.75 -21.88 -23.37
C LEU A 21 -44.26 -21.90 -21.91
N PRO A 22 -44.54 -22.92 -21.09
CA PRO A 22 -44.01 -22.99 -19.73
C PRO A 22 -42.49 -23.19 -19.72
N LEU A 23 -41.92 -23.97 -20.66
CA LEU A 23 -40.46 -24.07 -20.77
C LEU A 23 -39.82 -22.70 -21.06
N PHE A 24 -40.41 -21.93 -21.95
CA PHE A 24 -39.95 -20.59 -22.27
C PHE A 24 -40.09 -19.65 -21.07
N ALA A 25 -41.26 -19.62 -20.44
CA ALA A 25 -41.56 -18.74 -19.30
C ALA A 25 -40.72 -19.05 -18.05
N PHE A 26 -40.45 -20.34 -17.77
CA PHE A 26 -39.73 -20.74 -16.55
C PHE A 26 -38.21 -20.92 -16.73
N PHE A 27 -37.71 -21.14 -17.96
CA PHE A 27 -36.27 -21.41 -18.16
C PHE A 27 -35.56 -20.46 -19.12
N ILE A 28 -36.25 -19.92 -20.13
CA ILE A 28 -35.62 -19.09 -21.17
C ILE A 28 -35.75 -17.60 -20.83
N GLN A 29 -36.98 -17.14 -20.54
CA GLN A 29 -37.25 -15.74 -20.23
C GLN A 29 -36.40 -15.23 -19.06
N PRO A 30 -36.31 -15.92 -17.91
CA PRO A 30 -35.49 -15.44 -16.79
C PRO A 30 -34.00 -15.27 -17.14
N LYS A 31 -33.44 -16.10 -18.04
CA LYS A 31 -32.06 -15.96 -18.50
C LYS A 31 -31.86 -14.74 -19.39
N ILE A 32 -32.83 -14.46 -20.27
CA ILE A 32 -32.80 -13.26 -21.12
C ILE A 32 -32.84 -12.01 -20.24
N GLU A 33 -33.75 -11.99 -19.27
CA GLU A 33 -33.88 -10.89 -18.30
C GLU A 33 -32.58 -10.69 -17.50
N LEU A 34 -31.92 -11.77 -17.06
CA LEU A 34 -30.65 -11.66 -16.32
C LEU A 34 -29.51 -11.12 -17.20
N THR A 35 -29.40 -11.57 -18.44
CA THR A 35 -28.43 -11.01 -19.41
C THR A 35 -28.72 -9.54 -19.71
N LEU A 36 -29.99 -9.14 -19.78
CA LEU A 36 -30.36 -7.74 -19.95
C LEU A 36 -29.99 -6.91 -18.72
N ALA A 37 -30.20 -7.42 -17.50
CA ALA A 37 -29.79 -6.72 -16.28
C ALA A 37 -28.26 -6.51 -16.24
N GLN A 38 -27.48 -7.54 -16.62
CA GLN A 38 -26.02 -7.43 -16.71
C GLN A 38 -25.59 -6.38 -17.75
N HIS A 39 -26.19 -6.41 -18.94
CA HIS A 39 -25.93 -5.40 -19.96
C HIS A 39 -26.34 -3.99 -19.51
N GLU A 40 -27.42 -3.85 -18.74
CA GLU A 40 -27.83 -2.57 -18.15
C GLU A 40 -26.79 -2.07 -17.13
N LEU A 41 -26.22 -2.95 -16.29
CA LEU A 41 -25.12 -2.61 -15.38
C LEU A 41 -23.85 -2.18 -16.13
N GLU A 42 -23.47 -2.90 -17.19
CA GLU A 42 -22.32 -2.55 -18.03
C GLU A 42 -22.45 -1.17 -18.70
N ASN A 43 -23.69 -0.68 -18.86
CA ASN A 43 -23.98 0.64 -19.42
C ASN A 43 -24.35 1.70 -18.36
N ASN A 44 -24.05 1.45 -17.08
CA ASN A 44 -24.36 2.33 -15.95
C ASN A 44 -25.87 2.64 -15.78
N GLU A 45 -26.75 1.75 -16.23
CA GLU A 45 -28.20 1.87 -16.08
C GLU A 45 -28.71 1.14 -14.81
N GLU A 46 -28.07 1.39 -13.67
CA GLU A 46 -28.28 0.65 -12.41
C GLU A 46 -29.74 0.57 -11.97
N THR A 47 -30.51 1.66 -12.11
CA THR A 47 -31.93 1.68 -11.71
C THR A 47 -32.75 0.66 -12.49
N LYS A 48 -32.50 0.51 -13.81
CA LYS A 48 -33.21 -0.46 -14.64
C LYS A 48 -32.80 -1.89 -14.30
N ALA A 49 -31.50 -2.10 -14.12
CA ALA A 49 -30.97 -3.39 -13.70
C ALA A 49 -31.60 -3.83 -12.37
N ARG A 50 -31.70 -2.91 -11.39
CA ARG A 50 -32.35 -3.15 -10.09
C ARG A 50 -33.80 -3.60 -10.24
N GLU A 51 -34.62 -2.82 -10.95
CA GLU A 51 -36.04 -3.16 -11.18
C GLU A 51 -36.19 -4.55 -11.83
N ARG A 52 -35.29 -4.89 -12.76
CA ARG A 52 -35.31 -6.19 -13.46
C ARG A 52 -34.94 -7.34 -12.52
N ILE A 53 -33.91 -7.18 -11.70
CA ILE A 53 -33.51 -8.20 -10.72
C ILE A 53 -34.60 -8.40 -9.66
N GLU A 54 -35.25 -7.34 -9.18
CA GLU A 54 -36.39 -7.46 -8.26
C GLU A 54 -37.55 -8.24 -8.89
N GLY A 55 -37.89 -7.93 -10.15
CA GLY A 55 -38.92 -8.66 -10.91
C GLY A 55 -38.56 -10.14 -11.11
N LEU A 56 -37.28 -10.45 -11.32
CA LEU A 56 -36.79 -11.82 -11.41
C LEU A 56 -36.91 -12.55 -10.08
N LEU A 57 -36.56 -11.90 -8.97
CA LEU A 57 -36.71 -12.51 -7.65
C LEU A 57 -38.18 -12.86 -7.38
N GLN A 58 -39.13 -11.99 -7.72
CA GLN A 58 -40.56 -12.29 -7.51
C GLN A 58 -41.11 -13.41 -8.39
N SER A 59 -40.52 -13.63 -9.58
CA SER A 59 -41.03 -14.58 -10.59
C SER A 59 -40.28 -15.92 -10.63
N THR A 60 -39.10 -16.01 -10.03
CA THR A 60 -38.26 -17.22 -10.01
C THR A 60 -38.36 -17.96 -8.67
N SER A 61 -38.12 -19.28 -8.71
CA SER A 61 -38.11 -20.14 -7.52
C SER A 61 -37.04 -21.23 -7.65
N GLY A 62 -36.72 -21.91 -6.54
CA GLY A 62 -35.69 -22.95 -6.51
C GLY A 62 -34.28 -22.41 -6.80
N ASN A 63 -33.44 -23.21 -7.45
CA ASN A 63 -32.02 -22.89 -7.66
C ASN A 63 -31.78 -21.55 -8.34
N GLN A 64 -32.62 -21.16 -9.29
CA GLN A 64 -32.45 -19.89 -9.99
C GLN A 64 -32.59 -18.67 -9.08
N ARG A 65 -33.51 -18.71 -8.11
CA ARG A 65 -33.67 -17.64 -7.13
C ARG A 65 -32.41 -17.48 -6.28
N TRP A 66 -31.80 -18.61 -5.88
CA TRP A 66 -30.57 -18.60 -5.09
C TRP A 66 -29.38 -18.08 -5.88
N GLU A 67 -29.23 -18.46 -7.15
CA GLU A 67 -28.17 -17.89 -8.00
C GLU A 67 -28.31 -16.36 -8.13
N ILE A 68 -29.54 -15.85 -8.29
CA ILE A 68 -29.76 -14.39 -8.37
C ILE A 68 -29.37 -13.68 -7.06
N ILE A 69 -29.78 -14.22 -5.89
CA ILE A 69 -29.39 -13.65 -4.60
C ILE A 69 -27.85 -13.71 -4.44
N LYS A 70 -27.24 -14.83 -4.84
CA LYS A 70 -25.79 -15.00 -4.76
C LYS A 70 -25.05 -13.98 -5.62
N ASP A 71 -25.34 -13.92 -6.93
CA ASP A 71 -24.64 -13.09 -7.91
C ASP A 71 -24.85 -11.58 -7.70
N PHE A 72 -26.04 -11.16 -7.23
CA PHE A 72 -26.40 -9.73 -7.16
C PHE A 72 -26.49 -9.17 -5.75
N MET A 73 -26.48 -10.00 -4.71
CA MET A 73 -26.61 -9.55 -3.31
C MET A 73 -25.50 -10.05 -2.39
N ILE A 74 -25.00 -11.29 -2.57
CA ILE A 74 -23.96 -11.83 -1.69
C ILE A 74 -22.56 -11.52 -2.22
N GLU A 75 -22.23 -11.95 -3.44
CA GLU A 75 -20.90 -11.75 -4.03
C GLU A 75 -20.49 -10.27 -4.09
N PRO A 76 -21.34 -9.33 -4.56
CA PRO A 76 -20.98 -7.91 -4.62
C PRO A 76 -20.88 -7.22 -3.25
N THR A 77 -21.34 -7.88 -2.19
CA THR A 77 -21.45 -7.34 -0.83
C THR A 77 -20.53 -8.09 0.15
N ALA A 78 -19.63 -8.93 -0.36
CA ALA A 78 -18.73 -9.70 0.48
C ALA A 78 -17.95 -8.76 1.43
N ILE A 79 -18.03 -9.02 2.74
CA ILE A 79 -17.40 -8.18 3.76
C ILE A 79 -15.90 -8.16 3.51
N GLY A 80 -15.31 -6.96 3.60
CA GLY A 80 -13.87 -6.83 3.47
C GLY A 80 -13.37 -6.85 2.02
N HIS A 81 -14.27 -6.93 1.04
CA HIS A 81 -13.94 -6.65 -0.34
C HIS A 81 -14.14 -5.17 -0.64
N TYR A 82 -13.03 -4.44 -0.64
CA TYR A 82 -13.00 -3.03 -1.01
C TYR A 82 -12.42 -2.84 -2.40
N HIS A 83 -12.90 -1.83 -3.12
CA HIS A 83 -12.39 -1.51 -4.45
C HIS A 83 -11.03 -0.83 -4.36
N VAL A 84 -10.82 -0.04 -3.32
CA VAL A 84 -9.61 0.77 -3.12
C VAL A 84 -9.14 0.60 -1.69
N TYR A 85 -7.84 0.34 -1.53
CA TYR A 85 -7.15 0.44 -0.25
C TYR A 85 -6.24 1.66 -0.26
N ILE A 86 -6.34 2.54 0.73
CA ILE A 86 -5.51 3.75 0.87
C ILE A 86 -4.87 3.74 2.25
N GLY A 87 -3.58 4.02 2.36
CA GLY A 87 -2.88 4.23 3.62
C GLY A 87 -1.54 4.94 3.42
N SER A 88 -0.84 5.20 4.53
CA SER A 88 0.44 5.92 4.54
C SER A 88 1.56 5.18 3.79
N SER A 89 1.54 3.86 3.76
CA SER A 89 2.57 3.03 3.11
C SER A 89 2.22 2.60 1.69
N MET A 90 0.93 2.51 1.35
CA MET A 90 0.49 2.03 0.04
C MET A 90 -0.89 2.54 -0.36
N THR A 91 -1.14 2.54 -1.66
CA THR A 91 -2.48 2.60 -2.23
C THR A 91 -2.60 1.49 -3.26
N SER A 92 -3.67 0.70 -3.19
CA SER A 92 -3.92 -0.40 -4.12
C SER A 92 -5.38 -0.41 -4.56
N MET A 93 -5.61 -0.98 -5.74
CA MET A 93 -6.96 -1.16 -6.29
C MET A 93 -7.21 -2.66 -6.44
N SER A 94 -8.37 -3.11 -5.98
CA SER A 94 -8.84 -4.46 -6.24
C SER A 94 -9.22 -4.60 -7.72
N HIS A 95 -8.91 -5.76 -8.31
CA HIS A 95 -9.33 -6.09 -9.66
C HIS A 95 -10.81 -6.45 -9.75
N ASP A 96 -11.44 -6.73 -8.61
CA ASP A 96 -12.88 -7.00 -8.55
C ASP A 96 -13.66 -5.69 -8.65
N ARG A 97 -14.37 -5.50 -9.76
CA ARG A 97 -15.12 -4.28 -10.08
C ARG A 97 -16.61 -4.37 -9.76
N THR A 98 -17.05 -5.48 -9.16
CA THR A 98 -18.48 -5.62 -8.85
C THR A 98 -18.85 -4.63 -7.73
N SER A 99 -19.71 -3.66 -8.05
CA SER A 99 -20.30 -2.76 -7.07
C SER A 99 -21.67 -3.31 -6.65
N PRO A 100 -22.03 -3.24 -5.37
CA PRO A 100 -23.31 -3.74 -4.90
C PRO A 100 -24.47 -2.93 -5.50
N LEU A 101 -25.35 -3.62 -6.24
CA LEU A 101 -26.54 -3.01 -6.87
C LEU A 101 -27.62 -2.61 -5.85
N PHE A 102 -27.64 -3.30 -4.71
CA PHE A 102 -28.62 -3.15 -3.64
C PHE A 102 -27.94 -2.67 -2.36
N THR A 103 -28.66 -1.87 -1.58
CA THR A 103 -28.24 -1.51 -0.22
C THR A 103 -28.32 -2.71 0.72
N ILE A 104 -27.59 -2.67 1.83
CA ILE A 104 -27.63 -3.73 2.84
C ILE A 104 -29.05 -3.93 3.35
N GLU A 105 -29.77 -2.85 3.61
CA GLU A 105 -31.15 -2.87 4.11
C GLU A 105 -32.10 -3.58 3.15
N GLU A 106 -31.92 -3.40 1.85
CA GLU A 106 -32.71 -4.06 0.80
C GLU A 106 -32.43 -5.57 0.74
N ILE A 107 -31.19 -6.00 0.96
CA ILE A 107 -30.81 -7.41 0.84
C ILE A 107 -31.05 -8.22 2.11
N VAL A 108 -31.14 -7.60 3.30
CA VAL A 108 -31.33 -8.29 4.59
C VAL A 108 -32.44 -9.37 4.56
N PRO A 109 -33.65 -9.12 4.04
CA PRO A 109 -34.69 -10.15 3.96
C PRO A 109 -34.28 -11.35 3.10
N TYR A 110 -33.55 -11.12 2.01
CA TYR A 110 -33.07 -12.15 1.10
C TYR A 110 -31.91 -12.94 1.71
N LEU A 111 -31.04 -12.31 2.49
CA LEU A 111 -29.96 -13.00 3.22
C LEU A 111 -30.53 -13.97 4.27
N HIS A 112 -31.53 -13.54 5.04
CA HIS A 112 -32.26 -14.43 5.96
C HIS A 112 -32.85 -15.63 5.23
N GLU A 113 -33.55 -15.38 4.12
CA GLU A 113 -34.14 -16.43 3.30
C GLU A 113 -33.08 -17.40 2.76
N TYR A 114 -31.95 -16.87 2.29
CA TYR A 114 -30.84 -17.64 1.75
C TYR A 114 -30.23 -18.58 2.81
N ILE A 115 -29.90 -18.05 3.99
CA ILE A 115 -29.35 -18.82 5.11
C ILE A 115 -30.29 -19.98 5.49
N LEU A 116 -31.60 -19.72 5.51
CA LEU A 116 -32.59 -20.70 5.96
C LEU A 116 -32.97 -21.73 4.91
N HIS A 117 -32.90 -21.42 3.61
CA HIS A 117 -33.55 -22.21 2.56
C HIS A 117 -32.68 -22.54 1.34
N ALA A 118 -31.55 -21.86 1.10
CA ALA A 118 -30.70 -22.14 -0.04
C ALA A 118 -30.04 -23.55 0.06
N PRO A 119 -29.63 -24.16 -1.06
CA PRO A 119 -28.77 -25.34 -1.06
C PRO A 119 -27.47 -25.10 -0.30
N LEU A 120 -26.91 -26.14 0.33
CA LEU A 120 -25.63 -26.05 1.02
C LEU A 120 -24.53 -25.62 0.04
N SER A 121 -23.86 -24.52 0.35
CA SER A 121 -22.74 -23.93 -0.40
C SER A 121 -22.00 -22.95 0.52
N GLY A 122 -20.75 -22.57 0.20
CA GLY A 122 -20.00 -21.58 0.98
C GLY A 122 -20.70 -20.22 1.11
N TYR A 123 -21.60 -19.86 0.19
CA TYR A 123 -22.32 -18.59 0.22
C TYR A 123 -23.32 -18.44 1.37
N ILE A 124 -23.73 -19.54 2.03
CA ILE A 124 -24.52 -19.44 3.27
C ILE A 124 -23.69 -18.79 4.38
N GLN A 125 -22.39 -19.12 4.46
CA GLN A 125 -21.48 -18.47 5.38
C GLN A 125 -21.34 -16.97 5.07
N SER A 126 -21.04 -16.61 3.81
CA SER A 126 -20.93 -15.20 3.41
C SER A 126 -22.21 -14.40 3.69
N ALA A 127 -23.38 -14.96 3.40
CA ALA A 127 -24.66 -14.33 3.73
C ALA A 127 -24.84 -14.09 5.24
N ALA A 128 -24.43 -15.05 6.06
CA ALA A 128 -24.51 -14.95 7.52
C ALA A 128 -23.54 -13.91 8.07
N GLU A 129 -22.33 -13.83 7.52
CA GLU A 129 -21.34 -12.82 7.89
C GLU A 129 -21.83 -11.41 7.53
N ILE A 130 -22.31 -11.19 6.29
CA ILE A 130 -22.88 -9.89 5.84
C ILE A 130 -23.97 -9.44 6.81
N LEU A 131 -24.88 -10.35 7.15
CA LEU A 131 -25.99 -10.08 8.05
C LEU A 131 -25.53 -9.82 9.49
N ALA A 132 -24.55 -10.58 9.98
CA ALA A 132 -23.97 -10.42 11.30
C ALA A 132 -23.22 -9.09 11.45
N SER A 133 -22.45 -8.69 10.44
CA SER A 133 -21.78 -7.40 10.37
C SER A 133 -22.78 -6.25 10.39
N HIS A 134 -23.82 -6.31 9.54
CA HIS A 134 -24.89 -5.31 9.54
C HIS A 134 -25.56 -5.16 10.91
N TYR A 135 -25.88 -6.28 11.58
CA TYR A 135 -26.47 -6.22 12.92
C TYR A 135 -25.50 -5.66 13.97
N THR A 136 -24.22 -6.00 13.88
CA THR A 136 -23.19 -5.50 14.79
C THR A 136 -22.99 -4.01 14.65
N GLN A 137 -22.94 -3.47 13.42
CA GLN A 137 -22.90 -2.03 13.15
C GLN A 137 -24.09 -1.26 13.74
N ASN A 138 -25.22 -1.95 13.93
CA ASN A 138 -26.43 -1.41 14.54
C ASN A 138 -26.56 -1.76 16.05
N ASN A 139 -25.50 -2.25 16.69
CA ASN A 139 -25.46 -2.70 18.09
C ASN A 139 -26.49 -3.82 18.41
N GLN A 140 -26.81 -4.67 17.44
CA GLN A 140 -27.76 -5.79 17.54
C GLN A 140 -27.02 -7.14 17.63
N TYR A 141 -26.04 -7.25 18.54
CA TYR A 141 -25.13 -8.40 18.67
C TYR A 141 -25.83 -9.76 18.77
N GLU A 142 -26.96 -9.83 19.50
CA GLU A 142 -27.73 -11.06 19.63
C GLU A 142 -28.33 -11.53 18.29
N LYS A 143 -28.75 -10.61 17.41
CA LYS A 143 -29.20 -10.97 16.06
C LYS A 143 -28.04 -11.39 15.16
N ALA A 144 -26.87 -10.78 15.36
CA ALA A 144 -25.66 -11.17 14.63
C ALA A 144 -25.28 -12.63 14.92
N ASP A 145 -25.24 -12.99 16.21
CA ASP A 145 -24.99 -14.38 16.61
C ASP A 145 -26.09 -15.34 16.13
N GLN A 146 -27.37 -14.92 16.17
CA GLN A 146 -28.45 -15.75 15.64
C GLN A 146 -28.32 -16.03 14.15
N ALA A 147 -27.86 -15.05 13.35
CA ALA A 147 -27.61 -15.25 11.93
C ALA A 147 -26.49 -16.27 11.69
N LEU A 148 -25.35 -16.12 12.40
CA LEU A 148 -24.23 -17.06 12.31
C LEU A 148 -24.63 -18.46 12.79
N ALA A 149 -25.35 -18.56 13.91
CA ALA A 149 -25.83 -19.84 14.45
C ALA A 149 -26.85 -20.52 13.51
N ALA A 150 -27.72 -19.75 12.86
CA ALA A 150 -28.66 -20.27 11.88
C ALA A 150 -27.94 -20.90 10.68
N ALA A 151 -26.91 -20.23 10.16
CA ALA A 151 -26.05 -20.78 9.11
C ALA A 151 -25.25 -22.00 9.60
N GLN A 152 -24.64 -21.92 10.78
CA GLN A 152 -23.84 -22.99 11.36
C GLN A 152 -24.65 -24.30 11.49
N ASN A 153 -25.91 -24.20 11.96
CA ASN A 153 -26.79 -25.35 12.13
C ASN A 153 -27.21 -26.04 10.81
N ARG A 154 -26.91 -25.43 9.65
CA ARG A 154 -27.11 -26.04 8.33
C ARG A 154 -26.00 -27.05 8.00
N TYR A 155 -24.83 -26.93 8.61
CA TYR A 155 -23.65 -27.73 8.32
C TYR A 155 -23.41 -28.84 9.36
N GLY A 156 -22.68 -29.88 8.95
CA GLY A 156 -22.20 -30.90 9.88
C GLY A 156 -20.99 -30.41 10.68
N SER A 157 -20.85 -30.84 11.93
CA SER A 157 -19.80 -30.37 12.84
C SER A 157 -18.36 -30.62 12.38
N SER A 158 -18.15 -31.53 11.43
CA SER A 158 -16.84 -31.87 10.85
C SER A 158 -16.53 -31.12 9.55
N THR A 159 -17.39 -30.20 9.11
CA THR A 159 -17.17 -29.43 7.88
C THR A 159 -16.36 -28.17 8.18
N TYR A 160 -15.58 -27.71 7.20
CA TYR A 160 -14.79 -26.49 7.32
C TYR A 160 -15.69 -25.27 7.56
N GLU A 161 -16.82 -25.16 6.87
CA GLU A 161 -17.77 -24.06 7.01
C GLU A 161 -18.38 -23.99 8.43
N PHE A 162 -18.64 -25.15 9.05
CA PHE A 162 -19.09 -25.19 10.45
C PHE A 162 -18.02 -24.64 11.39
N GLN A 163 -16.76 -25.04 11.21
CA GLN A 163 -15.64 -24.58 12.04
C GLN A 163 -15.43 -23.07 11.85
N ASN A 164 -15.40 -22.59 10.62
CA ASN A 164 -15.19 -21.18 10.29
C ASN A 164 -16.32 -20.29 10.83
N LEU A 165 -17.59 -20.70 10.66
CA LEU A 165 -18.72 -19.99 11.28
C LEU A 165 -18.61 -19.93 12.80
N LEU A 166 -18.07 -20.97 13.44
CA LEU A 166 -17.90 -20.97 14.88
C LEU A 166 -16.77 -20.03 15.32
N LEU A 167 -15.68 -19.96 14.57
CA LEU A 167 -14.60 -18.99 14.75
C LEU A 167 -15.10 -17.56 14.58
N LYS A 168 -15.90 -17.28 13.54
CA LYS A 168 -16.57 -15.98 13.39
C LYS A 168 -17.45 -15.66 14.60
N ARG A 169 -18.17 -16.63 15.17
CA ARG A 169 -18.93 -16.39 16.41
C ARG A 169 -18.02 -16.03 17.61
N VAL A 170 -16.82 -16.59 17.70
CA VAL A 170 -15.80 -16.20 18.69
C VAL A 170 -15.39 -14.74 18.46
N GLU A 171 -14.98 -14.36 17.25
CA GLU A 171 -14.59 -12.99 16.88
C GLU A 171 -15.70 -11.97 17.23
N PHE A 172 -16.95 -12.26 16.85
CA PHE A 172 -18.09 -11.37 17.12
C PHE A 172 -18.41 -11.28 18.61
N ALA A 173 -18.35 -12.39 19.37
CA ALA A 173 -18.57 -12.36 20.82
C ALA A 173 -17.48 -11.58 21.55
N GLU A 174 -16.22 -11.66 21.08
CA GLU A 174 -15.13 -10.83 21.58
C GLU A 174 -15.39 -9.35 21.32
N ARG A 175 -15.68 -8.95 20.08
CA ARG A 175 -15.97 -7.56 19.71
C ARG A 175 -17.19 -6.99 20.44
N ALA A 176 -18.19 -7.81 20.72
CA ALA A 176 -19.37 -7.44 21.50
C ALA A 176 -19.10 -7.27 23.01
N GLY A 177 -17.93 -7.70 23.50
CA GLY A 177 -17.61 -7.69 24.92
C GLY A 177 -18.47 -8.67 25.73
N GLU A 178 -18.80 -9.84 25.17
CA GLU A 178 -19.64 -10.87 25.82
C GLU A 178 -18.80 -12.07 26.33
N PRO A 179 -18.03 -11.92 27.43
CA PRO A 179 -17.05 -12.93 27.87
C PRO A 179 -17.68 -14.28 28.22
N ALA A 180 -18.91 -14.29 28.75
CA ALA A 180 -19.61 -15.54 29.07
C ALA A 180 -19.93 -16.36 27.81
N LYS A 181 -20.32 -15.69 26.72
CA LYS A 181 -20.66 -16.32 25.44
C LYS A 181 -19.39 -16.77 24.73
N LEU A 182 -18.36 -15.93 24.74
CA LEU A 182 -17.03 -16.24 24.24
C LEU A 182 -16.50 -17.55 24.87
N GLN A 183 -16.51 -17.63 26.20
CA GLN A 183 -16.07 -18.81 26.94
C GLN A 183 -16.92 -20.05 26.67
N GLN A 184 -18.24 -19.88 26.47
CA GLN A 184 -19.11 -20.98 26.07
C GLN A 184 -18.72 -21.55 24.71
N ILE A 185 -18.42 -20.69 23.73
CA ILE A 185 -18.02 -21.11 22.37
C ILE A 185 -16.63 -21.78 22.39
N ILE A 186 -15.67 -21.19 23.10
CA ILE A 186 -14.31 -21.78 23.25
C ILE A 186 -14.37 -23.14 23.94
N THR A 187 -15.18 -23.29 24.99
CA THR A 187 -15.37 -24.58 25.67
C THR A 187 -15.93 -25.62 24.70
N PHE A 188 -16.91 -25.24 23.89
CA PHE A 188 -17.47 -26.13 22.87
C PHE A 188 -16.43 -26.55 21.82
N LEU A 189 -15.58 -25.63 21.33
CA LEU A 189 -14.49 -25.94 20.39
C LEU A 189 -13.57 -27.04 20.94
N LYS A 190 -13.14 -26.88 22.20
CA LYS A 190 -12.24 -27.81 22.88
C LYS A 190 -12.90 -29.16 23.15
N GLU A 191 -14.17 -29.17 23.56
CA GLU A 191 -14.91 -30.42 23.79
C GLU A 191 -15.10 -31.24 22.51
N GLN A 192 -15.24 -30.57 21.36
CA GLN A 192 -15.31 -31.21 20.05
C GLN A 192 -13.92 -31.57 19.47
N LYS A 193 -12.82 -31.24 20.16
CA LYS A 193 -11.44 -31.39 19.69
C LYS A 193 -11.17 -30.70 18.35
N LEU A 194 -11.86 -29.59 18.11
CA LEU A 194 -11.65 -28.80 16.90
C LEU A 194 -10.35 -27.99 16.97
N ASP A 195 -9.81 -27.80 18.18
CA ASP A 195 -8.52 -27.20 18.48
C ASP A 195 -7.32 -28.11 18.15
N ASP A 196 -7.55 -29.33 17.65
CA ASP A 196 -6.50 -30.15 17.03
C ASP A 196 -6.12 -29.60 15.62
N HIS A 197 -6.93 -28.73 15.04
CA HIS A 197 -6.59 -28.01 13.80
C HIS A 197 -5.76 -26.75 14.11
N LEU A 198 -4.60 -26.60 13.46
CA LEU A 198 -3.64 -25.51 13.70
C LEU A 198 -4.27 -24.10 13.63
N GLU A 199 -5.16 -23.87 12.66
CA GLU A 199 -5.86 -22.58 12.48
C GLU A 199 -6.79 -22.26 13.66
N VAL A 200 -7.66 -23.22 14.02
CA VAL A 200 -8.58 -23.11 15.16
C VAL A 200 -7.80 -22.92 16.46
N PHE A 201 -6.72 -23.68 16.66
CA PHE A 201 -5.85 -23.56 17.82
C PHE A 201 -5.23 -22.17 17.93
N SER A 202 -4.74 -21.63 16.83
CA SER A 202 -4.08 -20.32 16.79
C SER A 202 -5.05 -19.20 17.18
N GLN A 203 -6.26 -19.20 16.60
CA GLN A 203 -7.28 -18.19 16.92
C GLN A 203 -7.81 -18.32 18.36
N ILE A 204 -8.01 -19.53 18.88
CA ILE A 204 -8.37 -19.73 20.30
C ILE A 204 -7.27 -19.16 21.19
N THR A 205 -6.00 -19.46 20.87
CA THR A 205 -4.84 -18.98 21.64
C THR A 205 -4.81 -17.46 21.67
N GLU A 206 -5.00 -16.82 20.51
CA GLU A 206 -5.02 -15.37 20.39
C GLU A 206 -6.10 -14.73 21.29
N VAL A 207 -7.32 -15.24 21.24
CA VAL A 207 -8.45 -14.75 22.03
C VAL A 207 -8.23 -14.95 23.54
N GLU A 208 -7.72 -16.11 23.94
CA GLU A 208 -7.36 -16.38 25.34
C GLU A 208 -6.26 -15.43 25.83
N VAL A 209 -5.24 -15.21 25.02
CA VAL A 209 -4.16 -14.27 25.31
C VAL A 209 -4.72 -12.86 25.43
N LYS A 210 -5.55 -12.39 24.48
CA LYS A 210 -6.23 -11.08 24.56
C LYS A 210 -7.05 -10.93 25.85
N GLU A 211 -7.72 -11.98 26.30
CA GLU A 211 -8.43 -11.99 27.59
C GLU A 211 -7.46 -11.86 28.78
N MET A 212 -6.35 -12.60 28.79
CA MET A 212 -5.29 -12.47 29.79
C MET A 212 -4.73 -11.04 29.82
N LEU A 213 -4.51 -10.42 28.66
CA LEU A 213 -4.05 -9.04 28.57
C LEU A 213 -5.05 -8.05 29.17
N ARG A 214 -6.35 -8.21 28.89
CA ARG A 214 -7.43 -7.41 29.51
C ARG A 214 -7.45 -7.56 31.03
N ASN A 215 -7.12 -8.75 31.54
CA ASN A 215 -7.02 -9.06 32.96
C ASN A 215 -5.65 -8.70 33.58
N GLN A 216 -4.78 -8.02 32.84
CA GLN A 216 -3.43 -7.62 33.28
C GLN A 216 -2.49 -8.79 33.62
N GLN A 217 -2.75 -9.97 33.07
CA GLN A 217 -1.96 -11.19 33.26
C GLN A 217 -0.84 -11.28 32.21
N TYR A 218 -0.01 -10.25 32.09
CA TYR A 218 0.94 -10.09 30.97
C TYR A 218 2.03 -11.18 30.90
N GLU A 219 2.61 -11.56 32.04
CA GLU A 219 3.62 -12.63 32.09
C GLU A 219 3.02 -13.99 31.75
N GLU A 220 1.79 -14.25 32.21
CA GLU A 220 1.07 -15.50 31.92
C GLU A 220 0.71 -15.58 30.43
N ALA A 221 0.22 -14.47 29.87
CA ALA A 221 -0.05 -14.30 28.45
C ALA A 221 1.20 -14.58 27.60
N TYR A 222 2.34 -13.97 27.94
CA TYR A 222 3.61 -14.18 27.25
C TYR A 222 4.06 -15.65 27.32
N ASN A 223 4.07 -16.24 28.52
CA ASN A 223 4.49 -17.63 28.71
C ASN A 223 3.58 -18.62 27.95
N ARG A 224 2.26 -18.36 27.95
CA ARG A 224 1.31 -19.19 27.19
C ARG A 224 1.58 -19.09 25.70
N LEU A 225 1.75 -17.87 25.19
CA LEU A 225 1.97 -17.61 23.78
C LEU A 225 3.28 -18.23 23.28
N THR A 226 4.38 -18.10 24.04
CA THR A 226 5.66 -18.74 23.73
C THR A 226 5.51 -20.26 23.63
N LYS A 227 4.85 -20.89 24.62
CA LYS A 227 4.62 -22.33 24.63
C LYS A 227 3.74 -22.80 23.47
N ASP A 228 2.69 -22.05 23.15
CA ASP A 228 1.75 -22.42 22.09
C ASP A 228 2.39 -22.24 20.70
N ILE A 229 3.25 -21.23 20.51
CA ILE A 229 4.07 -21.07 19.30
C ILE A 229 5.08 -22.22 19.17
N GLU A 230 5.80 -22.59 20.24
CA GLU A 230 6.72 -23.74 20.21
C GLU A 230 5.99 -25.05 19.85
N LYS A 231 4.75 -25.22 20.33
CA LYS A 231 3.90 -26.36 19.97
C LYS A 231 3.56 -26.34 18.48
N LEU A 232 3.14 -25.19 17.95
CA LEU A 232 2.80 -25.00 16.53
C LEU A 232 3.99 -25.26 15.62
N GLU A 233 5.16 -24.71 15.94
CA GLU A 233 6.42 -24.96 15.24
C GLU A 233 6.73 -26.46 15.18
N LYS A 234 6.62 -27.15 16.33
CA LYS A 234 6.89 -28.59 16.41
C LYS A 234 5.89 -29.43 15.61
N GLU A 235 4.59 -29.15 15.72
CA GLU A 235 3.56 -29.91 14.99
C GLU A 235 3.68 -29.72 13.48
N TRP A 236 4.10 -28.54 13.04
CA TRP A 236 4.40 -28.29 11.64
C TRP A 236 5.61 -29.06 11.15
N ASP A 237 6.73 -28.99 11.87
CA ASP A 237 7.95 -29.73 11.54
C ASP A 237 7.68 -31.24 11.42
N GLU A 238 6.83 -31.79 12.29
CA GLU A 238 6.39 -33.19 12.24
C GLU A 238 5.51 -33.51 11.01
N GLN A 239 4.66 -32.57 10.55
CA GLN A 239 3.80 -32.76 9.37
C GLN A 239 4.56 -32.62 8.04
N THR A 240 5.53 -31.70 7.96
CA THR A 240 6.32 -31.47 6.74
C THR A 240 7.31 -32.59 6.48
N PHE A 241 7.84 -33.22 7.54
CA PHE A 241 8.78 -34.35 7.43
C PHE A 241 8.14 -35.66 6.90
N GLU A 242 6.80 -35.77 6.90
CA GLU A 242 6.09 -36.94 6.35
C GLU A 242 5.78 -36.82 4.83
N SER A 243 5.99 -35.65 4.22
CA SER A 243 5.93 -35.48 2.76
C SER A 243 7.34 -35.49 2.15
N ASP A 244 7.70 -36.58 1.49
CA ASP A 244 9.00 -36.87 0.84
C ASP A 244 9.44 -35.89 -0.29
N GLU A 245 8.89 -34.68 -0.40
CA GLU A 245 9.38 -33.67 -1.35
C GLU A 245 10.40 -32.75 -0.66
N GLU A 246 11.69 -32.97 -0.93
CA GLU A 246 12.79 -32.04 -0.63
C GLU A 246 12.51 -30.67 -1.27
N ILE A 247 11.80 -29.79 -0.56
CA ILE A 247 11.75 -28.37 -0.85
C ILE A 247 12.65 -27.69 0.19
N GLU A 248 13.88 -27.35 -0.22
CA GLU A 248 14.93 -26.71 0.58
C GLU A 248 14.59 -25.30 1.16
N ASN A 249 13.31 -24.92 1.23
CA ASN A 249 12.82 -23.58 1.62
C ASN A 249 11.74 -23.58 2.73
N ASP A 250 11.59 -24.67 3.49
CA ASP A 250 10.42 -24.90 4.38
C ASP A 250 10.28 -23.96 5.58
N THR A 251 11.34 -23.33 6.08
CA THR A 251 11.21 -22.31 7.15
C THR A 251 10.41 -21.09 6.68
N MET A 252 10.31 -20.85 5.37
CA MET A 252 9.56 -19.72 4.79
C MET A 252 8.04 -19.94 4.82
N PHE A 253 7.56 -21.19 4.94
CA PHE A 253 6.12 -21.51 4.89
C PHE A 253 5.42 -21.49 6.26
N LEU A 254 6.08 -21.87 7.36
CA LEU A 254 5.48 -21.68 8.69
C LEU A 254 5.26 -20.19 8.98
N HIS A 255 6.23 -19.36 8.60
CA HIS A 255 6.15 -17.90 8.70
C HIS A 255 5.16 -17.27 7.70
N SER A 256 4.60 -18.03 6.74
CA SER A 256 3.61 -17.52 5.80
C SER A 256 2.16 -17.79 6.23
N SER A 257 1.92 -18.60 7.27
CA SER A 257 0.59 -18.70 7.89
C SER A 257 0.25 -17.38 8.59
N PRO A 258 -0.82 -16.66 8.17
CA PRO A 258 -1.17 -15.36 8.75
C PRO A 258 -1.36 -15.43 10.28
N PHE A 259 -2.01 -16.49 10.76
CA PHE A 259 -2.30 -16.69 12.18
C PHE A 259 -1.04 -16.92 13.03
N ILE A 260 -0.05 -17.66 12.52
CA ILE A 260 1.21 -17.88 13.26
C ILE A 260 2.03 -16.59 13.31
N SER A 261 2.10 -15.87 12.18
CA SER A 261 2.77 -14.56 12.11
C SER A 261 2.17 -13.55 13.09
N GLU A 262 0.85 -13.59 13.29
CA GLU A 262 0.14 -12.79 14.26
C GLU A 262 0.45 -13.17 15.70
N LEU A 263 0.45 -14.47 16.05
CA LEU A 263 0.88 -14.91 17.38
C LEU A 263 2.33 -14.51 17.68
N MET A 264 3.22 -14.64 16.69
CA MET A 264 4.62 -14.17 16.81
C MET A 264 4.70 -12.65 16.98
N SER A 265 3.85 -11.88 16.28
CA SER A 265 3.68 -10.43 16.49
C SER A 265 3.38 -10.12 17.95
N LEU A 266 2.34 -10.75 18.45
CA LEU A 266 1.83 -10.51 19.78
C LEU A 266 2.87 -10.90 20.82
N ARG A 267 3.62 -12.00 20.61
CA ARG A 267 4.72 -12.44 21.47
C ARG A 267 5.82 -11.40 21.53
N ASN A 268 6.27 -10.94 20.37
CA ASN A 268 7.36 -9.97 20.28
C ASN A 268 6.94 -8.62 20.89
N HIS A 269 5.70 -8.17 20.66
CA HIS A 269 5.17 -6.97 21.33
C HIS A 269 5.12 -7.15 22.84
N LEU A 270 4.64 -8.28 23.34
CA LEU A 270 4.60 -8.55 24.78
C LEU A 270 5.99 -8.63 25.39
N GLU A 271 6.94 -9.29 24.73
CA GLU A 271 8.34 -9.34 25.16
C GLU A 271 8.94 -7.93 25.27
N LYS A 272 8.84 -7.13 24.19
CA LYS A 272 9.30 -5.74 24.17
C LYS A 272 8.64 -4.92 25.29
N THR A 273 7.33 -5.10 25.51
CA THR A 273 6.58 -4.32 26.50
C THR A 273 6.92 -4.74 27.93
N LEU A 274 7.09 -6.05 28.19
CA LEU A 274 7.54 -6.58 29.48
C LEU A 274 8.93 -6.07 29.84
N ASN A 275 9.85 -6.04 28.87
CA ASN A 275 11.20 -5.52 29.06
C ASN A 275 11.23 -4.01 29.34
N ASN A 276 10.29 -3.24 28.76
CA ASN A 276 10.18 -1.79 28.94
C ASN A 276 9.41 -1.36 30.21
N GLY A 277 8.76 -2.29 30.92
CA GLY A 277 8.14 -2.06 32.24
C GLY A 277 6.88 -1.17 32.26
N LYS A 278 6.32 -0.79 31.11
CA LYS A 278 5.05 -0.05 31.00
C LYS A 278 4.10 -0.81 30.08
N ILE A 279 3.13 -1.50 30.68
CA ILE A 279 2.10 -2.21 29.93
C ILE A 279 0.75 -1.57 30.25
N ASN A 280 0.33 -0.64 29.40
CA ASN A 280 -1.02 -0.10 29.40
C ASN A 280 -1.63 -0.37 28.04
N LEU A 281 -2.78 -1.04 28.03
CA LEU A 281 -3.54 -1.23 26.81
C LEU A 281 -4.21 0.10 26.41
N THR A 282 -4.15 0.41 25.13
CA THR A 282 -4.66 1.64 24.55
C THR A 282 -5.92 1.36 23.74
N THR A 283 -6.90 2.26 23.79
CA THR A 283 -8.00 2.29 22.83
C THR A 283 -7.70 3.34 21.76
N ILE A 284 -7.74 2.96 20.48
CA ILE A 284 -7.59 3.90 19.36
C ILE A 284 -8.96 4.05 18.70
N LYS A 285 -9.46 5.27 18.56
CA LYS A 285 -10.80 5.50 17.98
C LYS A 285 -10.88 6.78 17.18
N GLY A 286 -11.90 6.89 16.35
CA GLY A 286 -12.06 8.08 15.53
C GLY A 286 -13.34 8.12 14.73
N LYS A 287 -13.35 9.05 13.76
CA LYS A 287 -14.36 9.16 12.71
C LYS A 287 -13.72 9.22 11.34
N VAL A 288 -14.40 8.67 10.35
CA VAL A 288 -14.14 8.91 8.93
C VAL A 288 -15.24 9.80 8.38
N VAL A 289 -14.87 10.99 7.92
CA VAL A 289 -15.80 12.00 7.41
C VAL A 289 -15.27 12.65 6.14
N LYS A 290 -16.13 13.21 5.31
CA LYS A 290 -15.74 14.21 4.32
C LYS A 290 -15.68 15.59 4.98
N SER A 291 -14.85 16.48 4.45
CA SER A 291 -14.70 17.87 4.94
C SER A 291 -15.99 18.72 4.82
N ASN A 292 -17.00 18.25 4.09
CA ASN A 292 -18.35 18.83 4.09
C ASN A 292 -19.21 18.41 5.31
N GLY A 293 -18.69 17.54 6.18
CA GLY A 293 -19.37 17.01 7.37
C GLY A 293 -20.12 15.69 7.17
N GLU A 294 -20.16 15.14 5.95
CA GLU A 294 -20.81 13.86 5.66
C GLU A 294 -20.00 12.70 6.29
N PRO A 295 -20.58 11.88 7.17
CA PRO A 295 -19.92 10.70 7.70
C PRO A 295 -19.80 9.62 6.62
N LEU A 296 -18.66 8.93 6.58
CA LEU A 296 -18.45 7.79 5.71
C LEU A 296 -18.68 6.49 6.49
N ALA A 297 -19.84 5.87 6.27
CA ALA A 297 -20.19 4.56 6.81
C ALA A 297 -19.60 3.43 5.96
N ASN A 298 -19.43 2.25 6.55
CA ASN A 298 -18.94 1.04 5.88
C ASN A 298 -17.53 1.12 5.30
N VAL A 299 -16.74 2.11 5.70
CA VAL A 299 -15.29 2.15 5.46
C VAL A 299 -14.62 1.10 6.33
N GLY A 300 -13.82 0.22 5.73
CA GLY A 300 -12.95 -0.69 6.47
C GLY A 300 -11.76 0.08 7.02
N VAL A 301 -11.47 -0.08 8.30
CA VAL A 301 -10.34 0.57 8.96
C VAL A 301 -9.44 -0.54 9.49
N PHE A 302 -8.20 -0.55 9.03
CA PHE A 302 -7.18 -1.53 9.37
C PHE A 302 -6.06 -0.82 10.12
N LEU A 303 -5.79 -1.24 11.36
CA LEU A 303 -4.65 -0.76 12.14
C LEU A 303 -3.50 -1.76 11.98
N ARG A 304 -2.46 -1.34 11.28
CA ARG A 304 -1.34 -2.19 10.85
C ARG A 304 -0.13 -1.94 11.72
N ASP A 305 0.48 -3.00 12.26
CA ASP A 305 1.76 -2.89 12.97
C ASP A 305 2.91 -2.65 11.99
N GLU A 306 4.06 -2.23 12.51
CA GLU A 306 5.24 -1.87 11.71
C GLU A 306 5.69 -2.96 10.72
N ARG A 307 5.48 -4.24 11.05
CA ARG A 307 5.95 -5.36 10.24
C ARG A 307 4.97 -5.71 9.11
N THR A 308 3.70 -5.30 9.25
CA THR A 308 2.62 -5.62 8.32
C THR A 308 2.11 -4.40 7.56
N ALA A 309 2.57 -3.20 7.91
CA ALA A 309 2.20 -1.93 7.26
C ALA A 309 2.45 -1.92 5.75
N ASN A 310 3.47 -2.63 5.25
CA ASN A 310 3.77 -2.70 3.81
C ASN A 310 3.09 -3.87 3.08
N MET A 311 2.20 -4.61 3.75
CA MET A 311 1.43 -5.73 3.18
C MET A 311 -0.03 -5.33 2.94
N SER A 312 -0.64 -5.87 1.88
CA SER A 312 -2.05 -5.58 1.56
C SER A 312 -2.96 -5.98 2.74
N PRO A 313 -3.95 -5.13 3.10
CA PRO A 313 -4.91 -5.45 4.14
C PRO A 313 -5.68 -6.74 3.85
N ASN A 314 -6.02 -7.45 4.92
CA ASN A 314 -6.89 -8.61 4.87
C ASN A 314 -8.02 -8.42 5.91
N PRO A 315 -9.29 -8.75 5.58
CA PRO A 315 -10.40 -8.73 6.55
C PRO A 315 -10.18 -9.57 7.81
N ASP A 316 -9.27 -10.55 7.76
CA ASP A 316 -8.84 -11.36 8.90
C ASP A 316 -7.67 -10.73 9.69
N ASP A 317 -7.27 -9.48 9.39
CA ASP A 317 -6.24 -8.76 10.15
C ASP A 317 -6.67 -8.54 11.63
N PRO A 318 -5.73 -8.63 12.60
CA PRO A 318 -5.98 -8.53 14.06
C PRO A 318 -6.84 -7.35 14.47
N PHE A 319 -6.56 -6.23 13.82
CA PHE A 319 -7.13 -4.92 14.12
C PHE A 319 -7.81 -4.40 12.86
N TYR A 320 -8.90 -5.08 12.51
CA TYR A 320 -9.85 -4.63 11.50
C TYR A 320 -11.20 -4.27 12.14
N THR A 321 -11.74 -3.14 11.72
CA THR A 321 -13.08 -2.70 12.10
C THR A 321 -13.75 -1.99 10.92
N VAL A 322 -15.05 -1.78 11.01
CA VAL A 322 -15.82 -1.09 9.97
C VAL A 322 -16.54 0.08 10.60
N THR A 323 -16.47 1.24 9.94
CA THR A 323 -17.17 2.44 10.40
C THR A 323 -18.68 2.25 10.43
N ASN A 324 -19.31 2.75 11.49
CA ASN A 324 -20.77 2.77 11.61
C ASN A 324 -21.42 3.90 10.78
N GLN A 325 -22.74 4.07 10.89
CA GLN A 325 -23.50 5.08 10.14
C GLN A 325 -23.07 6.54 10.43
N ASP A 326 -22.46 6.79 11.58
CA ASP A 326 -21.93 8.12 11.97
C ASP A 326 -20.43 8.26 11.63
N GLY A 327 -19.86 7.29 10.89
CA GLY A 327 -18.46 7.22 10.50
C GLY A 327 -17.51 6.80 11.62
N HIS A 328 -18.03 6.36 12.77
CA HIS A 328 -17.19 6.02 13.93
C HIS A 328 -16.52 4.66 13.81
N TYR A 329 -15.28 4.56 14.25
CA TYR A 329 -14.52 3.32 14.40
C TYR A 329 -13.76 3.28 15.74
N GLU A 330 -13.44 2.08 16.22
CA GLU A 330 -12.73 1.87 17.48
C GLU A 330 -11.95 0.54 17.46
N PHE A 331 -10.74 0.58 17.98
CA PHE A 331 -9.87 -0.56 18.28
C PHE A 331 -9.56 -0.58 19.77
N ASN A 332 -9.68 -1.75 20.39
CA ASN A 332 -9.48 -1.93 21.82
C ASN A 332 -8.32 -2.87 22.11
N GLY A 333 -7.65 -2.66 23.24
CA GLY A 333 -6.61 -3.58 23.71
C GLY A 333 -5.30 -3.46 22.94
N ILE A 334 -4.97 -2.28 22.40
CA ILE A 334 -3.77 -2.07 21.60
C ILE A 334 -2.55 -2.01 22.50
N LEU A 335 -1.55 -2.83 22.19
CA LEU A 335 -0.27 -2.84 22.91
C LEU A 335 0.59 -1.64 22.48
N PRO A 336 1.54 -1.22 23.33
CA PRO A 336 2.54 -0.24 22.91
C PRO A 336 3.31 -0.70 21.66
N GLY A 337 3.48 0.21 20.70
CA GLY A 337 4.03 -0.07 19.38
C GLY A 337 3.77 1.06 18.39
N SER A 338 4.26 0.90 17.16
CA SER A 338 4.04 1.84 16.06
C SER A 338 3.03 1.25 15.08
N TYR A 339 2.00 2.02 14.75
CA TYR A 339 0.92 1.57 13.88
C TYR A 339 0.64 2.54 12.73
N GLN A 340 0.09 2.04 11.62
CA GLN A 340 -0.47 2.85 10.54
C GLN A 340 -1.95 2.49 10.33
N ILE A 341 -2.75 3.48 9.92
CA ILE A 341 -4.11 3.21 9.46
C ILE A 341 -4.10 2.99 7.95
N GLN A 342 -4.82 1.96 7.51
CA GLN A 342 -5.22 1.78 6.13
C GLN A 342 -6.74 1.71 6.04
N LEU A 343 -7.28 2.21 4.94
CA LEU A 343 -8.72 2.28 4.70
C LEU A 343 -9.08 1.42 3.50
N GLY A 344 -10.06 0.55 3.69
CA GLY A 344 -10.80 -0.11 2.62
C GLY A 344 -12.03 0.72 2.24
N LEU A 345 -12.12 1.11 0.97
CA LEU A 345 -13.11 2.04 0.45
C LEU A 345 -13.78 1.50 -0.80
N THR A 346 -15.05 1.89 -1.00
CA THR A 346 -15.76 1.69 -2.25
C THR A 346 -15.46 2.82 -3.24
N LEU A 347 -15.68 2.55 -4.53
CA LEU A 347 -15.50 3.56 -5.59
C LEU A 347 -16.31 4.85 -5.36
N HIS A 348 -17.55 4.73 -4.87
CA HIS A 348 -18.40 5.89 -4.56
C HIS A 348 -17.84 6.74 -3.41
N GLN A 349 -17.17 6.13 -2.42
CA GLN A 349 -16.61 6.87 -1.29
C GLN A 349 -15.40 7.72 -1.67
N VAL A 350 -14.67 7.33 -2.73
CA VAL A 350 -13.44 8.01 -3.18
C VAL A 350 -13.63 8.91 -4.40
N ASP A 351 -14.78 8.85 -5.09
CA ASP A 351 -15.03 9.63 -6.31
C ASP A 351 -15.07 11.14 -6.03
N GLY A 352 -14.07 11.87 -6.56
CA GLY A 352 -13.92 13.30 -6.35
C GLY A 352 -13.31 13.68 -4.99
N TRP A 353 -12.88 12.69 -4.19
CA TRP A 353 -12.31 12.90 -2.86
C TRP A 353 -10.96 12.20 -2.69
N THR A 354 -10.15 12.68 -1.76
CA THR A 354 -8.88 12.06 -1.36
C THR A 354 -8.73 12.13 0.14
N TRP A 355 -8.11 11.11 0.73
CA TRP A 355 -7.57 11.19 2.07
C TRP A 355 -6.15 11.77 1.98
N PRO A 356 -5.90 12.98 2.50
CA PRO A 356 -4.57 13.61 2.51
C PRO A 356 -3.64 12.98 3.56
N VAL A 357 -3.44 11.66 3.50
CA VAL A 357 -2.44 10.96 4.32
C VAL A 357 -1.04 11.14 3.73
N GLU A 358 -0.07 11.41 4.61
CA GLU A 358 1.35 11.52 4.25
C GLU A 358 2.00 10.13 4.22
N MET A 359 3.09 10.02 3.46
CA MET A 359 3.90 8.79 3.49
C MET A 359 4.54 8.66 4.88
N ASP A 360 4.58 7.42 5.40
CA ASP A 360 5.16 7.14 6.72
C ASP A 360 4.51 7.92 7.88
N GLU A 361 3.20 8.18 7.82
CA GLU A 361 2.43 8.67 8.96
C GLU A 361 2.13 7.52 9.94
N TRP A 362 2.64 7.62 11.18
CA TRP A 362 2.54 6.58 12.22
C TRP A 362 1.84 7.08 13.48
N ILE A 363 1.10 6.18 14.12
CA ILE A 363 0.52 6.32 15.45
C ILE A 363 1.41 5.57 16.43
N ASP A 364 2.13 6.31 17.27
CA ASP A 364 2.96 5.74 18.32
C ASP A 364 2.15 5.53 19.59
N VAL A 365 1.92 4.28 19.95
CA VAL A 365 1.26 3.88 21.19
C VAL A 365 2.33 3.69 22.27
N LYS A 366 2.32 4.55 23.29
CA LYS A 366 3.32 4.56 24.39
C LYS A 366 2.70 4.20 25.74
N GLY A 367 1.47 3.67 25.73
CA GLY A 367 0.73 3.25 26.92
C GLY A 367 -0.24 4.31 27.44
N GLU A 368 -0.70 5.21 26.57
CA GLU A 368 -1.88 6.05 26.77
C GLU A 368 -3.13 5.17 27.00
N THR A 369 -4.16 5.68 27.67
CA THR A 369 -5.43 4.93 27.76
C THR A 369 -6.23 5.03 26.47
N GLU A 370 -6.09 6.14 25.76
CA GLU A 370 -6.92 6.48 24.61
C GLU A 370 -6.17 7.40 23.64
N ILE A 371 -6.31 7.11 22.34
CA ILE A 371 -5.82 7.93 21.22
C ILE A 371 -7.01 8.20 20.28
N ILE A 372 -7.15 9.46 19.83
CA ILE A 372 -8.22 9.88 18.93
C ILE A 372 -7.64 10.24 17.57
N GLU A 373 -7.94 9.43 16.56
CA GLU A 373 -7.45 9.59 15.19
C GLU A 373 -8.61 9.83 14.22
N ASN A 374 -8.89 11.10 13.88
CA ASN A 374 -9.96 11.42 12.93
C ASN A 374 -9.41 11.49 11.51
N ILE A 375 -10.18 10.94 10.58
CA ILE A 375 -9.83 10.85 9.17
C ILE A 375 -10.80 11.73 8.39
N GLU A 376 -10.26 12.71 7.68
CA GLU A 376 -11.05 13.65 6.88
C GLU A 376 -10.69 13.54 5.39
N PHE A 377 -11.69 13.21 4.57
CA PHE A 377 -11.59 13.26 3.12
C PHE A 377 -11.80 14.68 2.61
N ARG A 378 -10.96 15.09 1.67
CA ARG A 378 -11.00 16.43 1.05
C ARG A 378 -11.27 16.33 -0.44
N PRO A 379 -11.96 17.33 -1.02
CA PRO A 379 -12.23 17.32 -2.45
C PRO A 379 -10.93 17.41 -3.23
N LEU A 380 -10.90 16.76 -4.39
CA LEU A 380 -9.76 16.83 -5.31
C LEU A 380 -9.60 18.25 -5.85
N ILE A 381 -8.36 18.68 -6.05
CA ILE A 381 -8.06 19.96 -6.69
C ILE A 381 -8.51 19.90 -8.15
N THR A 382 -9.31 20.87 -8.59
CA THR A 382 -9.69 21.03 -10.00
C THR A 382 -8.52 21.54 -10.83
N THR A 383 -8.19 20.83 -11.90
CA THR A 383 -7.16 21.16 -12.89
C THR A 383 -7.76 21.80 -14.13
N HIS A 384 -7.07 22.79 -14.72
CA HIS A 384 -7.58 23.60 -15.84
C HIS A 384 -6.77 23.47 -17.12
N SER A 385 -5.45 23.35 -17.04
CA SER A 385 -4.58 23.21 -18.23
C SER A 385 -3.23 22.59 -17.85
N PRO A 386 -2.62 21.75 -18.71
CA PRO A 386 -3.23 21.10 -19.86
C PRO A 386 -4.16 19.95 -19.39
N VAL A 387 -5.34 19.84 -19.99
CA VAL A 387 -6.33 18.81 -19.64
C VAL A 387 -6.95 18.18 -20.88
N ASP A 388 -7.71 17.11 -20.69
CA ASP A 388 -8.57 16.46 -21.68
C ASP A 388 -7.83 16.13 -22.98
N PHE A 389 -6.65 15.52 -22.83
CA PHE A 389 -5.84 14.97 -23.93
C PHE A 389 -5.32 16.04 -24.92
N LYS A 390 -5.14 17.27 -24.45
CA LYS A 390 -4.61 18.38 -25.26
C LYS A 390 -3.23 18.02 -25.85
N VAL A 391 -3.03 18.36 -27.14
CA VAL A 391 -1.75 18.20 -27.83
C VAL A 391 -0.95 19.49 -27.74
N ILE A 392 0.24 19.43 -27.15
CA ILE A 392 1.17 20.54 -27.02
C ILE A 392 2.21 20.46 -28.14
N THR A 393 2.35 21.53 -28.92
CA THR A 393 3.31 21.66 -30.04
C THR A 393 4.19 22.91 -29.93
N THR A 394 4.03 23.66 -28.84
CA THR A 394 4.78 24.88 -28.53
C THR A 394 5.99 24.56 -27.66
N ASP A 395 6.98 25.45 -27.66
CA ASP A 395 8.22 25.37 -26.86
C ASP A 395 8.01 25.56 -25.34
N SER A 396 6.77 25.85 -24.94
CA SER A 396 6.37 26.10 -23.56
C SER A 396 4.93 25.66 -23.33
N LEU A 397 4.61 25.34 -22.08
CA LEU A 397 3.24 25.08 -21.62
C LEU A 397 3.00 25.71 -20.25
N THR A 398 1.72 25.82 -19.88
CA THR A 398 1.30 26.36 -18.58
C THR A 398 0.39 25.37 -17.88
N PHE A 399 0.78 25.00 -16.67
CA PHE A 399 0.00 24.22 -15.72
C PHE A 399 -0.87 25.18 -14.90
N GLU A 400 -2.17 24.90 -14.77
CA GLU A 400 -3.13 25.76 -14.06
C GLU A 400 -4.14 24.93 -13.26
N TRP A 401 -4.42 25.34 -12.03
CA TRP A 401 -5.35 24.66 -11.12
C TRP A 401 -6.11 25.66 -10.23
N SER A 402 -7.11 25.16 -9.49
CA SER A 402 -7.89 25.97 -8.56
C SER A 402 -7.18 26.16 -7.21
N PRO A 403 -7.31 27.34 -6.56
CA PRO A 403 -6.76 27.55 -5.23
C PRO A 403 -7.42 26.66 -4.18
N VAL A 404 -6.62 26.21 -3.22
CA VAL A 404 -7.05 25.46 -2.03
C VAL A 404 -7.00 26.39 -0.82
N THR A 405 -8.04 26.37 0.00
CA THR A 405 -8.09 27.12 1.27
C THR A 405 -6.95 26.67 2.20
N ASP A 406 -6.28 27.62 2.84
CA ASP A 406 -5.14 27.42 3.75
C ASP A 406 -3.84 26.89 3.11
N ALA A 407 -3.80 26.70 1.79
CA ALA A 407 -2.58 26.32 1.09
C ALA A 407 -1.57 27.47 1.05
N GLU A 408 -0.37 27.24 1.58
CA GLU A 408 0.77 28.16 1.48
C GLU A 408 1.55 27.93 0.19
N TYR A 409 1.62 26.67 -0.26
CA TYR A 409 2.28 26.31 -1.50
C TYR A 409 1.73 25.01 -2.11
N TYR A 410 2.12 24.77 -3.36
CA TYR A 410 1.81 23.57 -4.11
C TYR A 410 3.08 22.86 -4.58
N GLU A 411 2.96 21.57 -4.80
CA GLU A 411 3.91 20.75 -5.56
C GLU A 411 3.24 20.26 -6.83
N LEU A 412 3.95 20.39 -7.96
CA LEU A 412 3.55 19.86 -9.26
C LEU A 412 4.35 18.59 -9.53
N SER A 413 3.64 17.53 -9.89
CA SER A 413 4.19 16.23 -10.25
C SER A 413 3.74 15.83 -11.64
N LEU A 414 4.61 15.12 -12.37
CA LEU A 414 4.37 14.64 -13.72
C LEU A 414 4.34 13.11 -13.72
N GLN A 415 3.60 12.52 -14.65
CA GLN A 415 3.55 11.08 -14.83
C GLN A 415 3.75 10.71 -16.30
N VAL A 416 4.53 9.65 -16.51
CA VAL A 416 4.71 8.99 -17.80
C VAL A 416 3.89 7.71 -17.80
N GLU A 417 3.02 7.56 -18.80
CA GLU A 417 2.21 6.36 -18.95
C GLU A 417 2.84 5.37 -19.93
N TYR A 418 2.68 4.08 -19.64
CA TYR A 418 3.13 2.94 -20.44
C TYR A 418 2.12 1.79 -20.33
N ASP A 419 2.26 0.75 -21.15
CA ASP A 419 1.21 -0.27 -21.33
C ASP A 419 0.74 -0.95 -20.03
N SER A 420 1.63 -1.14 -19.06
CA SER A 420 1.33 -1.80 -17.79
C SER A 420 1.15 -0.86 -16.59
N GLY A 421 1.15 0.46 -16.79
CA GLY A 421 0.98 1.40 -15.68
C GLY A 421 1.46 2.82 -15.96
N SER A 422 1.82 3.52 -14.89
CA SER A 422 2.39 4.85 -14.98
C SER A 422 3.46 5.04 -13.91
N MET A 423 4.38 5.95 -14.16
CA MET A 423 5.40 6.35 -13.19
C MET A 423 5.32 7.83 -12.96
N GLY A 424 5.19 8.23 -11.69
CA GLY A 424 5.17 9.63 -11.28
C GLY A 424 6.51 10.13 -10.76
N VAL A 425 6.81 11.39 -11.02
CA VAL A 425 7.97 12.10 -10.48
C VAL A 425 7.58 13.51 -10.00
N PRO A 426 8.07 13.95 -8.84
CA PRO A 426 7.98 15.36 -8.45
C PRO A 426 8.73 16.22 -9.47
N PHE A 427 8.13 17.34 -9.89
CA PHE A 427 8.70 18.21 -10.93
C PHE A 427 9.12 19.58 -10.40
N ARG A 428 8.23 20.25 -9.67
CA ARG A 428 8.48 21.56 -9.05
C ARG A 428 7.70 21.68 -7.74
N GLY A 429 8.39 21.94 -6.63
CA GLY A 429 7.79 22.18 -5.32
C GLY A 429 7.68 23.66 -4.94
N ARG A 430 7.04 23.94 -3.80
CA ARG A 430 6.97 25.28 -3.17
C ARG A 430 6.39 26.38 -4.07
N ILE A 431 5.50 26.03 -4.99
CA ILE A 431 4.84 26.96 -5.91
C ILE A 431 3.78 27.75 -5.11
N LYS A 432 3.88 29.07 -5.05
CA LYS A 432 2.92 29.91 -4.29
C LYS A 432 1.71 30.35 -5.11
N GLN A 433 1.81 30.28 -6.43
CA GLN A 433 0.73 30.60 -7.35
C GLN A 433 -0.07 29.34 -7.71
N THR A 434 -1.21 29.52 -8.35
CA THR A 434 -2.04 28.42 -8.89
C THR A 434 -1.81 28.19 -10.38
N SER A 435 -0.72 28.73 -10.91
CA SER A 435 -0.26 28.50 -12.27
C SER A 435 1.25 28.49 -12.35
N LEU A 436 1.79 27.70 -13.29
CA LEU A 436 3.21 27.60 -13.56
C LEU A 436 3.45 27.45 -15.07
N GLY A 437 4.10 28.44 -15.67
CA GLY A 437 4.62 28.35 -17.03
C GLY A 437 5.99 27.69 -17.04
N VAL A 438 6.19 26.70 -17.92
CA VAL A 438 7.46 25.98 -18.06
C VAL A 438 7.87 25.82 -19.51
N PRO A 439 9.17 25.94 -19.83
CA PRO A 439 9.71 25.49 -21.10
C PRO A 439 9.52 23.98 -21.26
N VAL A 440 9.26 23.51 -22.48
CA VAL A 440 9.17 22.07 -22.77
C VAL A 440 10.49 21.36 -22.53
N GLU A 441 11.62 22.05 -22.74
CA GLU A 441 12.96 21.51 -22.51
C GLU A 441 13.19 21.09 -21.04
N ASP A 442 12.52 21.73 -20.08
CA ASP A 442 12.57 21.33 -18.66
C ASP A 442 11.88 19.97 -18.43
N LEU A 443 10.86 19.63 -19.22
CA LEU A 443 10.20 18.33 -19.15
C LEU A 443 11.09 17.24 -19.75
N TYR A 444 11.75 17.51 -20.88
CA TYR A 444 12.69 16.56 -21.50
C TYR A 444 13.89 16.26 -20.60
N ALA A 445 14.35 17.26 -19.85
CA ALA A 445 15.44 17.09 -18.88
C ALA A 445 15.03 16.37 -17.59
N LYS A 446 13.74 16.13 -17.36
CA LYS A 446 13.28 15.47 -16.14
C LYS A 446 13.57 13.97 -16.22
N SER A 447 14.36 13.48 -15.27
CA SER A 447 14.63 12.05 -15.16
C SER A 447 13.44 11.33 -14.53
N VAL A 448 13.11 10.17 -15.11
CA VAL A 448 12.15 9.21 -14.55
C VAL A 448 12.86 7.89 -14.31
N GLY A 449 12.32 7.03 -13.45
CA GLY A 449 12.81 5.66 -13.28
C GLY A 449 12.68 4.83 -14.56
N ILE A 450 13.41 3.73 -14.62
CA ILE A 450 13.41 2.80 -15.76
C ILE A 450 12.57 1.59 -15.38
N VAL A 451 11.61 1.22 -16.23
CA VAL A 451 10.70 0.10 -16.00
C VAL A 451 11.16 -1.11 -16.79
N HIS A 452 11.30 -2.25 -16.14
CA HIS A 452 11.62 -3.53 -16.76
C HIS A 452 10.89 -4.68 -16.06
N GLY A 453 10.68 -5.79 -16.78
CA GLY A 453 9.94 -6.97 -16.30
C GLY A 453 10.79 -7.99 -15.53
N GLY A 454 12.05 -7.69 -15.26
CA GLY A 454 13.01 -8.58 -14.58
C GLY A 454 14.31 -8.74 -15.35
N ASP A 455 15.05 -9.80 -15.05
CA ASP A 455 16.31 -10.13 -15.73
C ASP A 455 16.11 -11.09 -16.92
N PRO A 456 16.80 -10.88 -18.05
CA PRO A 456 17.74 -9.79 -18.32
C PRO A 456 17.03 -8.46 -18.64
N ILE A 457 17.44 -7.38 -17.97
CA ILE A 457 16.83 -6.03 -18.10
C ILE A 457 16.66 -5.60 -19.55
N MET A 458 17.67 -5.81 -20.40
CA MET A 458 17.66 -5.37 -21.79
C MET A 458 16.53 -5.98 -22.62
N GLU A 459 16.06 -7.19 -22.30
CA GLU A 459 15.00 -7.86 -23.03
C GLU A 459 13.60 -7.44 -22.53
N THR A 460 13.50 -7.07 -21.26
CA THR A 460 12.23 -6.80 -20.57
C THR A 460 11.95 -5.31 -20.33
N ILE A 461 12.87 -4.43 -20.75
CA ILE A 461 12.75 -2.98 -20.61
C ILE A 461 11.56 -2.43 -21.38
N GLN A 462 10.88 -1.45 -20.79
CA GLN A 462 9.80 -0.68 -21.43
C GLN A 462 10.39 0.57 -22.08
N PRO A 463 10.45 0.66 -23.43
CA PRO A 463 11.07 1.78 -24.14
C PRO A 463 10.50 3.16 -23.79
N GLU A 464 9.21 3.22 -23.46
CA GLU A 464 8.51 4.44 -23.04
C GLU A 464 9.17 5.03 -21.78
N SER A 465 9.60 4.18 -20.86
CA SER A 465 10.31 4.63 -19.65
C SER A 465 11.72 5.16 -19.97
N LEU A 466 12.34 4.72 -21.07
CA LEU A 466 13.65 5.22 -21.49
C LEU A 466 13.57 6.60 -22.12
N LEU A 467 12.63 6.80 -23.04
CA LEU A 467 12.44 8.10 -23.70
C LEU A 467 11.69 9.11 -22.83
N ALA A 468 10.87 8.63 -21.87
CA ALA A 468 10.12 9.47 -20.94
C ALA A 468 9.33 10.57 -21.67
N PHE A 469 9.43 11.82 -21.20
CA PHE A 469 8.75 12.97 -21.81
C PHE A 469 9.21 13.26 -23.25
N SER A 470 10.38 12.78 -23.68
CA SER A 470 10.86 12.92 -25.07
C SER A 470 10.15 11.96 -26.05
N ASN A 471 9.34 11.02 -25.56
CA ASN A 471 8.51 10.16 -26.41
C ASN A 471 7.33 10.93 -27.01
N THR A 472 7.41 11.28 -28.30
CA THR A 472 6.34 12.03 -29.00
C THR A 472 5.03 11.25 -29.20
N ASN A 473 5.06 9.93 -28.97
CA ASN A 473 3.87 9.07 -28.96
C ASN A 473 3.37 8.80 -27.53
N GLY A 474 4.08 9.27 -26.51
CA GLY A 474 3.77 9.07 -25.11
C GLY A 474 2.52 9.83 -24.67
N ARG A 475 1.77 9.22 -23.76
CA ARG A 475 0.70 9.88 -23.01
C ARG A 475 1.26 10.31 -21.65
N PHE A 476 1.01 11.55 -21.29
CA PHE A 476 1.52 12.13 -20.06
C PHE A 476 0.36 12.65 -19.22
N SER A 477 0.48 12.53 -17.92
CA SER A 477 -0.46 13.17 -16.99
C SER A 477 0.30 13.96 -15.94
N TRP A 478 -0.42 14.77 -15.18
CA TRP A 478 0.16 15.57 -14.11
C TRP A 478 -0.82 15.72 -12.96
N TYR A 479 -0.32 16.07 -11.80
CA TYR A 479 -1.15 16.42 -10.67
C TYR A 479 -0.46 17.44 -9.77
N VAL A 480 -1.27 18.09 -8.94
CA VAL A 480 -0.79 19.05 -7.95
C VAL A 480 -1.20 18.62 -6.56
N THR A 481 -0.32 18.89 -5.62
CA THR A 481 -0.49 18.61 -4.19
C THR A 481 -0.42 19.94 -3.45
N ALA A 482 -1.34 20.20 -2.54
CA ALA A 482 -1.41 21.44 -1.76
C ALA A 482 -0.94 21.22 -0.33
N TYR A 483 -0.14 22.13 0.20
CA TYR A 483 0.44 22.05 1.53
C TYR A 483 0.19 23.31 2.36
N ASP A 484 0.06 23.14 3.67
CA ASP A 484 -0.05 24.26 4.61
C ASP A 484 1.32 24.90 4.91
N LYS A 485 1.32 25.93 5.78
CA LYS A 485 2.54 26.64 6.19
C LYS A 485 3.57 25.78 6.94
N ASN A 486 3.13 24.69 7.56
CA ASN A 486 3.98 23.76 8.30
C ASN A 486 4.49 22.62 7.40
N GLY A 487 4.00 22.54 6.16
CA GLY A 487 4.33 21.49 5.22
C GLY A 487 3.44 20.26 5.31
N ASN A 488 2.29 20.34 6.00
CA ASN A 488 1.33 19.25 6.05
C ASN A 488 0.50 19.22 4.76
N LEU A 489 0.29 18.02 4.21
CA LEU A 489 -0.61 17.79 3.09
C LEU A 489 -2.05 18.23 3.40
N LEU A 490 -2.63 19.03 2.51
CA LEU A 490 -4.03 19.48 2.58
C LEU A 490 -4.93 18.67 1.64
N THR A 491 -4.55 18.54 0.37
CA THR A 491 -5.30 17.77 -0.64
C THR A 491 -4.45 17.67 -1.90
N ARG A 492 -4.93 16.93 -2.91
CA ARG A 492 -4.25 16.68 -4.17
C ARG A 492 -5.24 16.64 -5.34
N SER A 493 -4.76 16.84 -6.56
CA SER A 493 -5.61 16.71 -7.76
C SER A 493 -5.68 15.27 -8.27
N ASN A 494 -4.71 14.40 -8.00
CA ASN A 494 -4.82 12.99 -8.38
C ASN A 494 -5.76 12.24 -7.42
N GLY A 495 -6.58 11.34 -7.99
CA GLY A 495 -7.59 10.60 -7.26
C GLY A 495 -8.65 10.07 -8.20
N TYR A 496 -9.64 9.36 -7.64
CA TYR A 496 -10.68 8.70 -8.41
C TYR A 496 -11.69 9.71 -8.94
N ARG A 497 -12.01 9.60 -10.23
CA ARG A 497 -12.99 10.41 -10.97
C ARG A 497 -13.85 9.48 -11.81
N LEU A 498 -15.06 9.20 -11.33
CA LEU A 498 -15.87 8.08 -11.81
C LEU A 498 -17.24 8.53 -12.35
N ASN A 499 -17.59 9.81 -12.24
CA ASN A 499 -18.85 10.35 -12.74
C ASN A 499 -18.63 11.52 -13.70
N GLU A 500 -19.67 11.91 -14.45
CA GLU A 500 -19.57 12.97 -15.47
C GLU A 500 -19.10 14.31 -14.88
N GLU A 501 -19.48 14.65 -13.65
CA GLU A 501 -19.08 15.89 -12.98
C GLU A 501 -17.61 15.86 -12.54
N THR A 502 -17.09 14.69 -12.15
CA THR A 502 -15.70 14.53 -11.71
C THR A 502 -14.72 14.25 -12.86
N MET A 503 -15.21 13.83 -14.03
CA MET A 503 -14.42 13.54 -15.22
C MET A 503 -14.08 14.77 -16.09
N GLU A 504 -14.55 15.97 -15.76
CA GLU A 504 -14.13 17.19 -16.46
C GLU A 504 -12.71 17.59 -16.04
N GLY A 505 -11.88 18.01 -17.01
CA GLY A 505 -10.55 18.54 -16.72
C GLY A 505 -9.52 17.48 -16.33
N ILE A 506 -9.58 16.28 -16.93
CA ILE A 506 -8.63 15.20 -16.66
C ILE A 506 -7.23 15.69 -17.05
N PRO A 507 -6.24 15.70 -16.14
CA PRO A 507 -4.93 16.33 -16.36
C PRO A 507 -4.00 15.44 -17.21
N VAL A 508 -4.45 15.06 -18.40
CA VAL A 508 -3.75 14.24 -19.38
C VAL A 508 -3.49 15.05 -20.65
N PHE A 509 -2.30 14.90 -21.24
CA PHE A 509 -1.88 15.63 -22.43
C PHE A 509 -0.89 14.81 -23.28
N TYR A 510 -0.64 15.29 -24.51
CA TYR A 510 0.38 14.77 -25.43
C TYR A 510 1.42 15.85 -25.73
N LEU A 511 2.69 15.48 -25.77
CA LEU A 511 3.79 16.39 -26.08
C LEU A 511 4.39 16.08 -27.45
N LYS A 512 4.20 17.00 -28.40
CA LYS A 512 4.59 16.87 -29.82
C LYS A 512 5.31 18.13 -30.34
N GLU A 513 6.05 18.79 -29.48
CA GLU A 513 6.90 19.94 -29.85
C GLU A 513 8.03 19.51 -30.81
N ARG A 514 8.69 18.38 -30.49
CA ARG A 514 9.72 17.76 -31.33
C ARG A 514 9.20 16.60 -32.20
N ALA A 515 10.09 16.10 -33.07
CA ALA A 515 9.93 14.84 -33.78
C ALA A 515 10.83 13.74 -33.18
N MET A 516 10.47 12.47 -33.41
CA MET A 516 11.34 11.33 -33.12
C MET A 516 12.60 11.38 -34.00
N THR A 517 13.76 11.25 -33.38
CA THR A 517 15.01 11.02 -34.09
C THR A 517 15.13 9.56 -34.51
N LYS A 518 16.07 9.25 -35.42
CA LYS A 518 16.41 7.86 -35.76
C LYS A 518 16.86 7.07 -34.52
N ALA A 519 17.59 7.70 -33.60
CA ALA A 519 18.03 7.07 -32.37
C ALA A 519 16.84 6.77 -31.43
N ASP A 520 15.86 7.67 -31.36
CA ASP A 520 14.63 7.46 -30.57
C ASP A 520 13.84 6.26 -31.11
N SER A 521 13.75 6.12 -32.44
CA SER A 521 13.12 4.95 -33.07
C SER A 521 13.81 3.64 -32.70
N LEU A 522 15.14 3.61 -32.70
CA LEU A 522 15.91 2.44 -32.28
C LEU A 522 15.65 2.07 -30.81
N VAL A 523 15.49 3.06 -29.91
CA VAL A 523 15.08 2.81 -28.52
C VAL A 523 13.70 2.14 -28.47
N MET A 524 12.73 2.65 -29.23
CA MET A 524 11.39 2.05 -29.30
C MET A 524 11.40 0.61 -29.86
N GLU A 525 12.34 0.32 -30.75
CA GLU A 525 12.59 -1.02 -31.32
C GLU A 525 13.39 -1.93 -30.38
N ARG A 526 13.84 -1.42 -29.21
CA ARG A 526 14.70 -2.09 -28.21
C ARG A 526 16.13 -2.37 -28.69
N ASP A 527 16.58 -1.73 -29.77
CA ASP A 527 17.95 -1.83 -30.28
C ASP A 527 18.87 -0.82 -29.55
N ILE A 528 19.09 -1.06 -28.25
CA ILE A 528 19.75 -0.11 -27.33
C ILE A 528 21.19 0.21 -27.72
N GLU A 529 21.97 -0.78 -28.18
CA GLU A 529 23.36 -0.58 -28.58
C GLU A 529 23.49 0.34 -29.81
N GLU A 530 22.67 0.10 -30.83
CA GLU A 530 22.64 0.93 -32.04
C GLU A 530 22.10 2.33 -31.73
N ALA A 531 21.10 2.43 -30.86
CA ALA A 531 20.58 3.72 -30.39
C ALA A 531 21.69 4.54 -29.71
N LEU A 532 22.43 3.95 -28.77
CA LEU A 532 23.53 4.62 -28.08
C LEU A 532 24.63 5.08 -29.04
N GLN A 533 24.98 4.27 -30.04
CA GLN A 533 25.94 4.67 -31.06
C GLN A 533 25.43 5.86 -31.88
N GLN A 534 24.15 5.84 -32.27
CA GLN A 534 23.54 6.92 -33.04
C GLN A 534 23.46 8.22 -32.22
N TYR A 535 23.12 8.17 -30.92
CA TYR A 535 23.13 9.35 -30.06
C TYR A 535 24.55 9.94 -29.93
N LYS A 536 25.59 9.11 -29.77
CA LYS A 536 26.98 9.58 -29.74
C LYS A 536 27.37 10.31 -31.03
N GLN A 537 27.00 9.76 -32.18
CA GLN A 537 27.25 10.41 -33.49
C GLN A 537 26.51 11.74 -33.63
N ASN A 538 25.26 11.80 -33.16
CA ASN A 538 24.47 13.03 -33.19
C ASN A 538 25.11 14.12 -32.32
N TYR A 539 25.53 13.77 -31.10
CA TYR A 539 26.21 14.66 -30.17
C TYR A 539 27.59 15.11 -30.69
N GLU A 540 28.38 14.22 -31.28
CA GLU A 540 29.65 14.58 -31.93
C GLU A 540 29.46 15.58 -33.09
N SER A 541 28.34 15.44 -33.81
CA SER A 541 27.99 16.33 -34.92
C SER A 541 27.41 17.67 -34.44
N ASN A 542 26.77 17.69 -33.27
CA ASN A 542 26.21 18.87 -32.63
C ASN A 542 26.42 18.81 -31.10
N PRO A 543 27.52 19.41 -30.58
CA PRO A 543 27.83 19.38 -29.15
C PRO A 543 26.81 20.09 -28.24
N ASN A 544 25.80 20.76 -28.80
CA ASN A 544 24.69 21.36 -28.04
C ASN A 544 23.40 20.51 -28.12
N ASP A 545 23.46 19.28 -28.65
CA ASP A 545 22.31 18.36 -28.67
C ASP A 545 22.08 17.78 -27.27
N LEU A 546 21.28 18.50 -26.48
CA LEU A 546 20.93 18.15 -25.10
C LEU A 546 20.22 16.79 -25.03
N HIS A 547 19.31 16.51 -25.95
CA HIS A 547 18.59 15.23 -25.98
C HIS A 547 19.54 14.06 -26.18
N SER A 548 20.43 14.13 -27.18
CA SER A 548 21.42 13.07 -27.38
C SER A 548 22.32 12.90 -26.16
N LEU A 549 22.71 13.99 -25.51
CA LEU A 549 23.54 13.95 -24.31
C LEU A 549 22.81 13.27 -23.13
N GLN A 550 21.55 13.64 -22.88
CA GLN A 550 20.68 13.01 -21.88
C GLN A 550 20.53 11.50 -22.16
N MET A 551 20.22 11.13 -23.40
CA MET A 551 20.05 9.73 -23.77
C MET A 551 21.35 8.92 -23.66
N ILE A 552 22.51 9.49 -23.97
CA ILE A 552 23.81 8.83 -23.75
C ILE A 552 24.00 8.50 -22.27
N THR A 553 23.79 9.48 -21.37
CA THR A 553 23.96 9.25 -19.92
C THR A 553 23.00 8.18 -19.40
N ARG A 554 21.75 8.21 -19.86
CA ARG A 554 20.70 7.26 -19.46
C ARG A 554 20.97 5.85 -19.95
N LEU A 555 21.39 5.68 -21.21
CA LEU A 555 21.63 4.35 -21.80
C LEU A 555 22.94 3.72 -21.31
N ILE A 556 24.00 4.49 -21.05
CA ILE A 556 25.23 3.94 -20.45
C ILE A 556 24.95 3.41 -19.03
N GLY A 557 24.07 4.08 -18.27
CA GLY A 557 23.66 3.62 -16.94
C GLY A 557 22.95 2.26 -16.91
N LEU A 558 22.51 1.73 -18.05
CA LEU A 558 21.89 0.41 -18.17
C LEU A 558 22.91 -0.74 -18.24
N GLU A 559 24.20 -0.48 -18.48
CA GLU A 559 25.26 -1.50 -18.56
C GLU A 559 25.56 -2.10 -17.17
N GLN A 560 24.64 -2.90 -16.61
CA GLN A 560 24.66 -3.34 -15.21
C GLN A 560 25.74 -4.36 -14.82
N GLN A 561 26.42 -5.01 -15.78
CA GLN A 561 27.45 -6.00 -15.43
C GLN A 561 28.63 -5.39 -14.65
N ASP A 562 28.75 -4.05 -14.64
CA ASP A 562 29.67 -3.31 -13.78
C ASP A 562 29.17 -1.86 -13.63
N TYR A 563 28.28 -1.62 -12.64
CA TYR A 563 27.66 -0.32 -12.38
C TYR A 563 28.69 0.82 -12.25
N GLU A 564 29.80 0.57 -11.55
CA GLU A 564 30.90 1.54 -11.40
C GLU A 564 31.57 1.85 -12.72
N LYS A 565 31.85 0.86 -13.58
CA LYS A 565 32.37 1.11 -14.93
C LYS A 565 31.37 1.85 -15.81
N GLY A 566 30.08 1.55 -15.71
CA GLY A 566 29.01 2.26 -16.41
C GLY A 566 28.99 3.74 -16.05
N LEU A 567 28.93 4.06 -14.76
CA LEU A 567 28.98 5.43 -14.25
C LEU A 567 30.25 6.17 -14.69
N ASN A 568 31.41 5.53 -14.59
CA ASN A 568 32.68 6.13 -15.01
C ASN A 568 32.73 6.45 -16.51
N LYS A 569 32.10 5.63 -17.36
CA LYS A 569 31.95 5.93 -18.79
C LYS A 569 30.97 7.07 -19.06
N ALA A 570 29.93 7.20 -18.25
CA ALA A 570 28.91 8.25 -18.38
C ALA A 570 29.39 9.61 -17.86
N LEU A 571 30.29 9.64 -16.87
CA LEU A 571 30.71 10.85 -16.16
C LEU A 571 31.09 12.03 -17.06
N PRO A 572 31.89 11.89 -18.14
CA PRO A 572 32.22 13.02 -19.01
C PRO A 572 30.97 13.67 -19.65
N TYR A 573 29.97 12.85 -19.99
CA TYR A 573 28.71 13.32 -20.55
C TYR A 573 27.82 13.95 -19.47
N MET A 574 27.80 13.38 -18.26
CA MET A 574 27.06 13.93 -17.12
C MET A 574 27.58 15.30 -16.70
N LEU A 575 28.91 15.47 -16.62
CA LEU A 575 29.54 16.76 -16.31
C LEU A 575 29.17 17.81 -17.35
N GLN A 576 29.26 17.45 -18.63
CA GLN A 576 28.89 18.34 -19.72
C GLN A 576 27.41 18.71 -19.70
N LEU A 577 26.53 17.75 -19.37
CA LEU A 577 25.09 17.99 -19.24
C LEU A 577 24.79 18.95 -18.09
N ALA A 578 25.44 18.75 -16.94
CA ALA A 578 25.32 19.63 -15.77
C ALA A 578 25.81 21.06 -16.06
N GLU A 579 26.80 21.24 -16.93
CA GLU A 579 27.27 22.56 -17.38
C GLU A 579 26.30 23.24 -18.37
N LEU A 580 25.76 22.49 -19.33
CA LEU A 580 24.88 23.03 -20.38
C LEU A 580 23.45 23.26 -19.89
N GLN A 581 22.95 22.38 -19.03
CA GLN A 581 21.59 22.39 -18.52
C GLN A 581 21.58 21.95 -17.04
N PRO A 582 21.97 22.83 -16.11
CA PRO A 582 21.97 22.52 -14.69
C PRO A 582 20.53 22.36 -14.18
N THR A 583 20.11 21.11 -13.98
CA THR A 583 18.87 20.76 -13.28
C THR A 583 19.18 20.09 -11.95
N GLU A 584 18.15 19.97 -11.11
CA GLU A 584 18.23 19.23 -9.85
C GLU A 584 18.75 17.81 -10.09
N ASP A 585 18.14 17.08 -11.02
CA ASP A 585 18.48 15.68 -11.33
C ASP A 585 19.92 15.55 -11.88
N THR A 586 20.34 16.43 -12.79
CA THR A 586 21.68 16.35 -13.40
C THR A 586 22.77 16.67 -12.40
N LEU A 587 22.57 17.69 -11.56
CA LEU A 587 23.55 18.08 -10.54
C LEU A 587 23.60 17.04 -9.43
N PHE A 588 22.45 16.52 -9.00
CA PHE A 588 22.42 15.46 -8.00
C PHE A 588 23.15 14.21 -8.48
N SER A 589 22.97 13.81 -9.75
CA SER A 589 23.69 12.64 -10.29
C SER A 589 25.21 12.80 -10.24
N VAL A 590 25.73 14.01 -10.49
CA VAL A 590 27.18 14.31 -10.37
C VAL A 590 27.61 14.32 -8.90
N VAL A 591 26.79 14.90 -8.02
CA VAL A 591 27.02 14.89 -6.56
C VAL A 591 27.09 13.45 -6.03
N SER A 592 26.14 12.60 -6.37
CA SER A 592 26.09 11.20 -5.96
C SER A 592 27.33 10.44 -6.42
N HIS A 593 27.76 10.62 -7.67
CA HIS A 593 29.00 9.99 -8.16
C HIS A 593 30.21 10.36 -7.29
N TYR A 594 30.42 11.64 -7.00
CA TYR A 594 31.56 12.05 -6.16
C TYR A 594 31.40 11.72 -4.67
N TYR A 595 30.17 11.52 -4.20
CA TYR A 595 29.90 10.97 -2.88
C TYR A 595 30.35 9.50 -2.79
N ASP A 596 29.99 8.68 -3.77
CA ASP A 596 30.36 7.26 -3.83
C ASP A 596 31.88 7.07 -3.92
N GLU A 597 32.56 7.89 -4.74
CA GLU A 597 34.02 7.93 -4.87
C GLU A 597 34.72 8.56 -3.64
N GLN A 598 33.96 9.09 -2.68
CA GLN A 598 34.46 9.84 -1.51
C GLN A 598 35.39 11.01 -1.89
N ASN A 599 35.20 11.59 -3.08
CA ASN A 599 35.94 12.75 -3.53
C ASN A 599 35.29 14.03 -2.98
N TRP A 600 35.51 14.28 -1.69
CA TRP A 600 34.86 15.35 -0.94
C TRP A 600 35.08 16.75 -1.52
N LYS A 601 36.20 16.98 -2.20
CA LYS A 601 36.48 18.27 -2.84
C LYS A 601 35.51 18.53 -3.99
N GLU A 602 35.37 17.56 -4.90
CA GLU A 602 34.45 17.70 -6.03
C GLU A 602 32.99 17.61 -5.57
N PHE A 603 32.68 16.69 -4.65
CA PHE A 603 31.36 16.59 -4.02
C PHE A 603 30.89 17.95 -3.47
N ASN A 604 31.68 18.60 -2.62
CA ASN A 604 31.29 19.90 -2.03
C ASN A 604 31.15 21.01 -3.08
N SER A 605 31.96 20.97 -4.15
CA SER A 605 31.89 21.93 -5.26
C SER A 605 30.57 21.80 -6.02
N TRP A 606 30.20 20.58 -6.41
CA TRP A 606 28.96 20.28 -7.12
C TRP A 606 27.73 20.44 -6.24
N PHE A 607 27.81 20.04 -4.96
CA PHE A 607 26.73 20.21 -4.00
C PHE A 607 26.37 21.67 -3.79
N LYS A 608 27.38 22.56 -3.76
CA LYS A 608 27.15 24.01 -3.70
C LYS A 608 26.37 24.53 -4.91
N GLN A 609 26.62 23.99 -6.10
CA GLN A 609 25.85 24.34 -7.30
C GLN A 609 24.43 23.80 -7.23
N TYR A 610 24.26 22.54 -6.79
CA TYR A 610 22.95 21.94 -6.53
C TYR A 610 22.11 22.82 -5.58
N GLN A 611 22.68 23.24 -4.46
CA GLN A 611 22.03 24.13 -3.49
C GLN A 611 21.54 25.44 -4.12
N MET A 612 22.25 26.01 -5.10
CA MET A 612 21.81 27.23 -5.78
C MET A 612 20.55 27.00 -6.63
N ILE A 613 20.40 25.83 -7.26
CA ILE A 613 19.24 25.50 -8.10
C ILE A 613 18.00 25.21 -7.25
N VAL A 614 18.16 24.55 -6.11
CA VAL A 614 17.05 24.28 -5.17
C VAL A 614 16.78 25.43 -4.19
N ASN A 615 17.29 26.64 -4.48
CA ASN A 615 17.15 27.84 -3.64
C ASN A 615 17.57 27.64 -2.17
N GLY A 616 18.55 26.76 -1.93
CA GLY A 616 19.09 26.48 -0.60
C GLY A 616 18.31 25.45 0.21
N GLU A 617 17.22 24.88 -0.31
CA GLU A 617 16.38 23.91 0.41
C GLU A 617 16.32 22.56 -0.32
N PRO A 618 17.37 21.71 -0.20
CA PRO A 618 17.31 20.32 -0.64
C PRO A 618 16.20 19.52 0.04
N SER A 619 15.79 18.40 -0.56
CA SER A 619 14.94 17.43 0.12
C SER A 619 15.61 16.86 1.37
N THR A 620 14.83 16.34 2.31
CA THR A 620 15.33 15.70 3.55
C THR A 620 16.31 14.56 3.26
N TYR A 621 16.04 13.79 2.21
CA TYR A 621 16.95 12.75 1.71
C TYR A 621 18.32 13.33 1.33
N VAL A 622 18.34 14.39 0.49
CA VAL A 622 19.59 15.02 0.05
C VAL A 622 20.31 15.73 1.21
N LYS A 623 19.58 16.34 2.14
CA LYS A 623 20.14 16.88 3.40
C LYS A 623 20.83 15.77 4.19
N SER A 624 20.25 14.57 4.27
CA SER A 624 20.84 13.43 4.98
C SER A 624 22.10 12.87 4.30
N ILE A 625 22.12 12.83 2.97
CA ILE A 625 23.33 12.47 2.21
C ILE A 625 24.44 13.49 2.50
N TYR A 626 24.12 14.78 2.54
CA TYR A 626 25.08 15.82 2.89
C TYR A 626 25.56 15.71 4.35
N ALA A 627 24.67 15.44 5.31
CA ALA A 627 25.03 15.18 6.70
C ALA A 627 25.98 13.97 6.83
N THR A 628 25.71 12.91 6.07
CA THR A 628 26.55 11.71 6.01
C THR A 628 27.91 12.02 5.38
N ALA A 629 27.96 12.87 4.36
CA ALA A 629 29.23 13.34 3.79
C ALA A 629 30.03 14.19 4.78
N LEU A 630 29.40 15.08 5.55
CA LEU A 630 30.05 15.85 6.62
C LEU A 630 30.62 14.92 7.70
N MET A 631 29.85 13.89 8.08
CA MET A 631 30.29 12.87 9.02
C MET A 631 31.55 12.15 8.53
N LYS A 632 31.56 11.68 7.27
CA LYS A 632 32.71 11.01 6.64
C LYS A 632 33.94 11.94 6.47
N GLN A 633 33.72 13.25 6.39
CA GLN A 633 34.78 14.27 6.38
C GLN A 633 35.31 14.60 7.79
N GLY A 634 34.76 14.00 8.85
CA GLY A 634 35.11 14.30 10.24
C GLY A 634 34.49 15.61 10.76
N GLN A 635 33.58 16.23 10.02
CA GLN A 635 32.85 17.44 10.42
C GLN A 635 31.64 17.06 11.30
N LEU A 636 31.92 16.40 12.41
CA LEU A 636 30.91 15.70 13.21
C LEU A 636 29.85 16.63 13.84
N GLU A 637 30.22 17.81 14.30
CA GLU A 637 29.26 18.76 14.89
C GLU A 637 28.30 19.34 13.83
N GLU A 638 28.79 19.56 12.61
CA GLU A 638 27.96 20.05 11.49
C GLU A 638 27.02 18.94 11.01
N ALA A 639 27.53 17.71 10.90
CA ALA A 639 26.71 16.53 10.62
C ALA A 639 25.63 16.32 11.68
N ARG A 640 25.97 16.41 12.97
CA ARG A 640 25.05 16.30 14.11
C ARG A 640 23.88 17.25 13.99
N ASN A 641 24.16 18.55 13.80
CA ASN A 641 23.12 19.57 13.70
C ASN A 641 22.19 19.32 12.51
N LEU A 642 22.74 18.89 11.37
CA LEU A 642 21.96 18.62 10.19
C LEU A 642 21.11 17.34 10.34
N PHE A 643 21.66 16.27 10.93
CA PHE A 643 20.86 15.08 11.25
C PHE A 643 19.72 15.41 12.20
N GLN A 644 19.98 16.17 13.26
CA GLN A 644 18.93 16.59 14.19
C GLN A 644 17.81 17.37 13.49
N GLN A 645 18.16 18.26 12.55
CA GLN A 645 17.19 18.96 11.72
C GLN A 645 16.39 17.96 10.87
N VAL A 646 17.07 17.05 10.16
CA VAL A 646 16.38 16.12 9.25
C VAL A 646 15.46 15.16 10.02
N MET A 647 15.85 14.66 11.20
CA MET A 647 14.98 13.78 11.99
C MET A 647 13.68 14.46 12.46
N GLN A 648 13.61 15.79 12.46
CA GLN A 648 12.37 16.53 12.72
C GLN A 648 11.51 16.71 11.47
N GLU A 649 12.12 16.64 10.27
CA GLU A 649 11.48 16.86 8.97
C GLU A 649 11.10 15.55 8.27
N ASP A 650 11.80 14.44 8.54
CA ASP A 650 11.65 13.14 7.87
C ASP A 650 11.15 12.06 8.85
N ALA A 651 9.86 11.74 8.77
CA ALA A 651 9.21 10.73 9.62
C ALA A 651 9.71 9.30 9.40
N SER A 652 10.44 9.03 8.31
CA SER A 652 11.01 7.72 8.03
C SER A 652 12.24 7.42 8.91
N HIS A 653 12.90 8.47 9.41
CA HIS A 653 14.15 8.41 10.19
C HIS A 653 15.23 7.47 9.62
N ARG A 654 15.28 7.28 8.29
CA ARG A 654 16.12 6.23 7.67
C ARG A 654 17.62 6.40 7.93
N PHE A 655 18.05 7.62 8.23
CA PHE A 655 19.45 7.96 8.52
C PHE A 655 19.76 8.05 10.03
N VAL A 656 18.85 7.63 10.92
CA VAL A 656 19.06 7.76 12.37
C VAL A 656 20.31 7.02 12.86
N GLY A 657 20.65 5.88 12.26
CA GLY A 657 21.88 5.14 12.57
C GLY A 657 23.14 6.00 12.41
N ASN A 658 23.23 6.80 11.35
CA ASN A 658 24.38 7.68 11.12
C ASN A 658 24.46 8.77 12.20
N TRP A 659 23.33 9.32 12.64
CA TRP A 659 23.31 10.28 13.74
C TRP A 659 23.74 9.64 15.06
N ILE A 660 23.23 8.44 15.36
CA ILE A 660 23.63 7.66 16.53
C ILE A 660 25.15 7.44 16.54
N ALA A 661 25.73 7.04 15.41
CA ALA A 661 27.18 6.84 15.29
C ALA A 661 27.98 8.13 15.57
N VAL A 662 27.51 9.27 15.07
CA VAL A 662 28.10 10.59 15.35
C VAL A 662 28.10 10.90 16.85
N GLU A 663 26.99 10.63 17.55
CA GLU A 663 26.84 10.92 18.98
C GLU A 663 27.70 10.00 19.86
N VAL A 664 27.86 8.73 19.48
CA VAL A 664 28.79 7.81 20.14
C VAL A 664 30.22 8.34 20.06
N VAL A 665 30.64 8.81 18.88
CA VAL A 665 32.00 9.35 18.67
C VAL A 665 32.22 10.66 19.43
N LEU A 666 31.27 11.60 19.38
CA LEU A 666 31.42 12.91 20.02
C LEU A 666 31.35 12.85 21.54
N ASN A 667 30.38 12.13 22.11
CA ASN A 667 30.15 12.13 23.55
C ASN A 667 30.95 11.07 24.30
N GLY A 668 31.39 10.01 23.61
CA GLY A 668 32.02 8.85 24.25
C GLY A 668 31.10 8.15 25.27
N SER A 669 29.80 8.09 24.96
CA SER A 669 28.79 7.45 25.79
C SER A 669 27.61 7.00 24.94
N TYR A 670 27.00 5.86 25.30
CA TYR A 670 25.78 5.34 24.68
C TYR A 670 24.50 6.05 25.13
N LYS A 671 24.57 6.91 26.15
CA LYS A 671 23.37 7.51 26.74
C LYS A 671 22.55 8.33 25.73
N GLU A 672 23.21 9.20 24.97
CA GLU A 672 22.52 10.02 23.96
C GLU A 672 22.11 9.17 22.75
N ALA A 673 22.94 8.21 22.35
CA ALA A 673 22.64 7.25 21.30
C ALA A 673 21.36 6.46 21.58
N LEU A 674 21.20 5.95 22.80
CA LEU A 674 19.98 5.28 23.25
C LEU A 674 18.79 6.24 23.27
N HIS A 675 18.97 7.47 23.76
CA HIS A 675 17.90 8.46 23.76
C HIS A 675 17.40 8.78 22.34
N ILE A 676 18.31 8.85 21.37
CA ILE A 676 17.96 9.05 19.95
C ILE A 676 17.25 7.82 19.40
N ALA A 677 17.80 6.62 19.61
CA ALA A 677 17.19 5.37 19.14
C ALA A 677 15.78 5.14 19.72
N GLU A 678 15.51 5.62 20.94
CA GLU A 678 14.19 5.56 21.58
C GLU A 678 13.17 6.55 21.01
N ASN A 679 13.61 7.73 20.56
CA ASN A 679 12.72 8.78 20.09
C ASN A 679 12.56 8.83 18.57
N TYR A 680 13.50 8.26 17.82
CA TYR A 680 13.55 8.29 16.37
C TYR A 680 13.75 6.88 15.81
N SER A 681 12.75 6.03 15.95
CA SER A 681 12.79 4.68 15.39
C SER A 681 12.88 4.74 13.86
N GLU A 682 13.74 3.90 13.25
CA GLU A 682 13.82 3.80 11.79
C GLU A 682 12.55 3.14 11.25
N ARG A 683 11.85 3.85 10.35
CA ARG A 683 10.56 3.42 9.78
C ARG A 683 10.66 3.17 8.27
N SER A 684 11.86 2.88 7.77
CA SER A 684 12.12 2.52 6.39
C SER A 684 11.75 1.05 6.11
N TYR A 685 11.76 0.65 4.83
CA TYR A 685 11.52 -0.75 4.44
C TYR A 685 12.44 -1.78 5.10
N THR A 686 13.66 -1.39 5.50
CA THR A 686 14.67 -2.30 6.08
C THR A 686 14.68 -2.31 7.62
N HIS A 687 13.60 -1.80 8.25
CA HIS A 687 13.40 -1.63 9.69
C HIS A 687 14.46 -2.25 10.61
N ARG A 688 15.27 -1.38 11.24
CA ARG A 688 16.32 -1.78 12.19
C ARG A 688 15.97 -1.32 13.59
N ASP A 689 16.05 -2.25 14.55
CA ASP A 689 15.89 -1.94 15.97
C ASP A 689 17.20 -1.33 16.52
N TRP A 690 17.42 -0.05 16.21
CA TRP A 690 18.60 0.67 16.68
C TRP A 690 18.70 0.69 18.20
N LYS A 691 17.58 0.66 18.93
CA LYS A 691 17.60 0.61 20.39
C LYS A 691 18.23 -0.70 20.86
N HIS A 692 17.81 -1.83 20.30
CA HIS A 692 18.39 -3.13 20.62
C HIS A 692 19.87 -3.20 20.24
N ILE A 693 20.22 -2.77 19.02
CA ILE A 693 21.62 -2.78 18.54
C ILE A 693 22.53 -1.97 19.46
N ILE A 694 22.11 -0.76 19.88
CA ILE A 694 22.91 0.07 20.79
C ILE A 694 22.94 -0.50 22.22
N SER A 695 21.86 -1.13 22.69
CA SER A 695 21.84 -1.76 24.02
C SER A 695 22.87 -2.89 24.11
N ASN A 696 23.04 -3.70 23.06
CA ASN A 696 24.06 -4.76 23.03
C ASN A 696 25.48 -4.19 23.05
N LEU A 697 25.71 -2.99 22.50
CA LEU A 697 27.01 -2.32 22.55
C LEU A 697 27.37 -1.76 23.94
N GLU A 698 26.42 -1.65 24.88
CA GLU A 698 26.71 -1.10 26.21
C GLU A 698 27.74 -1.94 27.00
N ASP A 699 27.80 -3.24 26.72
CA ASP A 699 28.77 -4.16 27.31
C ASP A 699 30.17 -4.06 26.67
N GLU A 700 30.29 -3.36 25.53
CA GLU A 700 31.53 -3.24 24.76
C GLU A 700 32.37 -2.01 25.14
N PRO A 701 33.71 -2.10 25.09
CA PRO A 701 34.59 -0.97 25.37
C PRO A 701 34.34 0.19 24.39
N ILE A 702 33.82 1.31 24.91
CA ILE A 702 33.47 2.49 24.10
C ILE A 702 34.59 2.99 23.18
N GLU A 703 35.86 2.89 23.59
CA GLU A 703 36.99 3.31 22.75
C GLU A 703 37.23 2.36 21.55
N GLU A 704 36.91 1.08 21.69
CA GLU A 704 36.96 0.12 20.58
C GLU A 704 35.82 0.39 19.59
N VAL A 705 34.61 0.60 20.11
CA VAL A 705 33.43 0.97 19.30
C VAL A 705 33.70 2.27 18.53
N LYS A 706 34.18 3.32 19.20
CA LYS A 706 34.53 4.60 18.58
C LYS A 706 35.57 4.45 17.48
N LYS A 707 36.61 3.65 17.72
CA LYS A 707 37.66 3.40 16.73
C LYS A 707 37.08 2.71 15.50
N SER A 708 36.20 1.72 15.67
CA SER A 708 35.53 1.05 14.54
C SER A 708 34.63 2.02 13.77
N ILE A 709 33.84 2.85 14.45
CA ILE A 709 33.01 3.88 13.81
C ILE A 709 33.87 4.88 13.02
N GLN A 710 34.98 5.35 13.61
CA GLN A 710 35.89 6.28 12.93
C GLN A 710 36.52 5.66 11.68
N SER A 711 36.98 4.42 11.75
CA SER A 711 37.47 3.69 10.56
C SER A 711 36.39 3.54 9.49
N PHE A 712 35.13 3.32 9.89
CA PHE A 712 33.99 3.30 8.97
C PHE A 712 33.73 4.68 8.31
N PHE A 713 33.84 5.77 9.07
CA PHE A 713 33.72 7.13 8.53
C PHE A 713 34.82 7.42 7.50
N GLU A 714 36.04 6.99 7.78
CA GLU A 714 37.21 7.14 6.91
C GLU A 714 37.22 6.20 5.69
N GLY A 715 36.28 5.25 5.62
CA GLY A 715 36.24 4.24 4.55
C GLY A 715 37.41 3.25 4.59
N SER A 716 38.11 3.14 5.73
CA SER A 716 39.29 2.29 5.92
C SER A 716 38.99 0.95 6.58
N LEU A 717 37.72 0.70 6.93
CA LEU A 717 37.28 -0.48 7.67
C LEU A 717 36.85 -1.62 6.74
N GLU A 718 37.48 -2.77 6.88
CA GLU A 718 36.99 -4.04 6.32
C GLU A 718 36.10 -4.73 7.36
N LEU A 719 34.83 -5.00 7.04
CA LEU A 719 33.87 -5.62 7.98
C LEU A 719 34.41 -6.94 8.57
N GLU A 720 35.07 -7.76 7.75
CA GLU A 720 35.66 -9.06 8.15
C GLU A 720 36.80 -8.92 9.17
N SER A 721 37.34 -7.71 9.36
CA SER A 721 38.41 -7.43 10.33
C SER A 721 37.91 -7.20 11.76
N ILE A 722 36.59 -7.02 11.95
CA ILE A 722 35.97 -6.78 13.25
C ILE A 722 35.72 -8.12 13.94
N GLN A 723 36.42 -8.39 15.05
CA GLN A 723 36.29 -9.66 15.79
C GLN A 723 35.08 -9.71 16.72
N ASN A 724 34.60 -8.55 17.17
CA ASN A 724 33.46 -8.43 18.04
C ASN A 724 32.15 -8.44 17.23
N GLU A 725 31.24 -9.34 17.56
CA GLU A 725 29.99 -9.56 16.82
C GLU A 725 29.00 -8.38 16.94
N ASP A 726 28.90 -7.74 18.10
CA ASP A 726 28.00 -6.59 18.32
C ASP A 726 28.51 -5.36 17.57
N ILE A 727 29.82 -5.10 17.60
CA ILE A 727 30.44 -4.04 16.81
C ILE A 727 30.26 -4.31 15.32
N ALA A 728 30.49 -5.55 14.87
CA ALA A 728 30.31 -5.92 13.47
C ALA A 728 28.85 -5.74 13.02
N THR A 729 27.89 -6.12 13.87
CA THR A 729 26.45 -5.94 13.63
C THR A 729 26.10 -4.46 13.49
N PHE A 730 26.60 -3.61 14.39
CA PHE A 730 26.36 -2.17 14.31
C PHE A 730 26.97 -1.54 13.05
N ILE A 731 28.22 -1.84 12.72
CA ILE A 731 28.86 -1.29 11.50
C ILE A 731 28.18 -1.81 10.24
N LYS A 732 27.78 -3.08 10.20
CA LYS A 732 27.01 -3.64 9.08
C LYS A 732 25.70 -2.87 8.91
N ALA A 733 24.94 -2.67 9.99
CA ALA A 733 23.70 -1.89 9.96
C ALA A 733 23.93 -0.47 9.41
N LEU A 734 25.00 0.23 9.81
CA LEU A 734 25.37 1.55 9.27
C LEU A 734 25.71 1.50 7.77
N SER A 735 26.38 0.45 7.31
CA SER A 735 26.77 0.31 5.89
C SER A 735 25.58 0.10 4.95
N GLU A 736 24.46 -0.35 5.50
CA GLU A 736 23.22 -0.60 4.77
C GLU A 736 22.26 0.61 4.81
N VAL A 737 22.61 1.70 5.50
CA VAL A 737 21.85 2.96 5.47
C VAL A 737 22.08 3.63 4.11
N LYS A 738 21.03 3.71 3.29
CA LYS A 738 21.06 4.24 1.92
C LYS A 738 19.93 5.23 1.64
#